data_AF-A0A7X8AFK2-F1
#
_entry.id   AF-A0A7X8AFK2-F1
#
_cell.length_a   1.000
_cell.length_b   1.000
_cell.length_c   1.000
_cell.angle_alpha   90.00
_cell.angle_beta   90.00
_cell.angle_gamma   90.00
#
_symmetry.space_group_name_H-M   'P 1'
#
loop_
_entity.id
_entity.type
_entity.pdbx_description
1 polymer ?
#
loop_
_entity_poly.entity_id
_entity_poly.type
_entity_poly.pdbx_seq_one_letter_code
_entity_poly.pdbx_strand_id
1 'polypeptide(L)'
;MMKKVVSLLLAIMMVFTLISCGAGDQPKLSRAKKAESFTVEEGQTALASEDGAEIEFGCLLEAGEELTIQKVSPESPDSDVEIYAYDFKLSSGQPGGVVELTIPYDDTGLNSDEELLSVCGKYLNEQSGQWEDVFYTVDAEANKVHIITDHLSTYSVFKITDTGKRNEYISDINVYAAYMTTKQADKVLKTYAEQGASWQGDVVLAFLNANNSLPMFAETNIPTLLTLGGAYDDLITEPFGDALTVLGIATSCTQFAYDAYSNGLTSKETSISGMKSVLNLGLNLASSQKYLLDSFQGAYVGVGVIDIALTDVMNFAIDTRYESTKNMYDAYYARPENKRRVRDWYDLFKEIYEDNKSDPQAALDKMKSEIDNYANEYWEVAASDWESWIDAYDKNGSLSKYPWPSESDREKISSNFKAEIYDYLQAVFRSLSRDIYFDALIQREKEYEKLAAQLNTEYTITIKEQAVEGKQPKWANCYVKLAPLSDKTTAKEWTIRLDDKANGQFKFTLLAHETAGFPMKLEFYKTQKDLEEGKVAASTKLKPFTSTEKTFTIKAQAEKVDYSGTFTGVLHVAETGKDINVTTVVTFEKDFGDGSYYKIVCSNDETGSTYINGSYFVRWSTGEANIAGVKLVFTADGTSFTASMRDYNDKEWGTMTCQR
;
A
#
# COMPACT_ATOMS: atom_id res chain seq x y z
N MET A 1 25.94 -8.68 -13.76
CA MET A 1 26.76 -8.41 -12.55
C MET A 1 27.58 -7.14 -12.80
N MET A 2 26.99 -5.97 -12.56
CA MET A 2 27.69 -4.69 -12.42
C MET A 2 26.75 -3.76 -11.67
N LYS A 3 27.09 -3.52 -10.39
CA LYS A 3 26.47 -2.51 -9.53
C LYS A 3 26.83 -1.12 -10.07
N LYS A 4 25.84 -0.25 -10.25
CA LYS A 4 25.97 1.22 -10.29
C LYS A 4 24.76 1.72 -9.52
N VAL A 5 24.83 1.98 -8.21
CA VAL A 5 25.37 3.20 -7.58
C VAL A 5 25.08 4.43 -8.45
N VAL A 6 23.84 4.90 -8.38
CA VAL A 6 23.52 6.31 -8.54
C VAL A 6 23.09 6.80 -7.16
N SER A 7 24.07 7.32 -6.42
CA SER A 7 23.81 8.14 -5.24
C SER A 7 23.18 9.44 -5.72
N LEU A 8 22.00 9.79 -5.21
CA LEU A 8 21.67 11.19 -4.98
C LEU A 8 20.87 11.30 -3.68
N LEU A 9 21.54 11.88 -2.69
CA LEU A 9 21.07 12.22 -1.36
C LEU A 9 20.66 13.70 -1.44
N LEU A 10 19.39 14.02 -1.21
CA LEU A 10 18.93 15.06 -0.26
C LEU A 10 17.49 15.51 -0.52
N ALA A 11 16.65 15.13 0.46
CA ALA A 11 15.81 16.02 1.27
C ALA A 11 14.63 16.82 0.65
N ILE A 12 13.44 16.38 1.07
CA ILE A 12 12.30 17.20 1.54
C ILE A 12 11.47 17.91 0.46
N MET A 13 10.42 17.25 -0.04
CA MET A 13 9.01 17.68 0.09
C MET A 13 8.06 16.71 -0.67
N MET A 14 7.37 15.85 0.08
CA MET A 14 6.03 15.34 -0.23
C MET A 14 5.26 15.58 1.08
N VAL A 15 4.21 16.37 1.21
CA VAL A 15 3.13 16.80 0.32
C VAL A 15 2.93 18.29 0.56
N PHE A 16 3.27 19.12 -0.42
CA PHE A 16 2.28 20.09 -0.85
C PHE A 16 1.86 19.57 -2.22
N THR A 17 0.66 19.00 -2.31
CA THR A 17 -0.17 19.43 -3.43
C THR A 17 -0.15 20.94 -3.31
N LEU A 18 0.50 21.60 -4.25
CA LEU A 18 0.24 23.00 -4.47
C LEU A 18 -1.26 23.05 -4.76
N ILE A 19 -2.06 23.34 -3.72
CA ILE A 19 -2.97 24.46 -3.84
C ILE A 19 -2.05 25.64 -4.19
N SER A 20 -1.72 25.74 -5.47
CA SER A 20 -1.22 26.97 -6.04
C SER A 20 -2.39 27.92 -5.91
N CYS A 21 -2.45 28.62 -4.78
CA CYS A 21 -3.03 29.94 -4.73
C CYS A 21 -2.09 30.88 -5.49
N GLY A 22 -1.95 30.62 -6.80
CA GLY A 22 -1.42 31.53 -7.79
C GLY A 22 -2.61 32.00 -8.61
N ALA A 23 -3.18 33.14 -8.24
CA ALA A 23 -4.01 33.89 -9.16
C ALA A 23 -3.09 34.38 -10.30
N GLY A 24 -3.16 33.74 -11.47
CA GLY A 24 -2.40 34.19 -12.65
C GLY A 24 -2.36 33.14 -13.76
N ASP A 25 -3.22 33.35 -14.76
CA ASP A 25 -3.30 32.71 -16.07
C ASP A 25 -3.73 31.22 -16.14
N GLN A 26 -4.98 31.03 -16.57
CA GLN A 26 -5.47 29.75 -17.09
C GLN A 26 -4.61 29.34 -18.29
N PRO A 27 -4.21 28.06 -18.41
CA PRO A 27 -3.57 27.58 -19.64
C PRO A 27 -4.57 27.75 -20.78
N LYS A 28 -4.30 28.71 -21.66
CA LYS A 28 -5.10 28.91 -22.87
C LYS A 28 -4.73 27.80 -23.84
N LEU A 29 -5.70 26.97 -24.21
CA LEU A 29 -5.59 26.19 -25.46
C LEU A 29 -5.37 27.20 -26.60
N SER A 30 -4.17 27.22 -27.19
CA SER A 30 -3.91 28.04 -28.37
C SER A 30 -3.30 27.21 -29.50
N ARG A 31 -3.74 27.55 -30.72
CA ARG A 31 -3.41 26.97 -32.04
C ARG A 31 -3.62 25.46 -32.19
N ALA A 32 -4.89 25.05 -32.16
CA ALA A 32 -5.30 23.74 -32.64
C ALA A 32 -4.95 23.57 -34.13
N LYS A 33 -4.36 22.43 -34.52
CA LYS A 33 -4.20 22.06 -35.93
C LYS A 33 -5.54 21.64 -36.53
N LYS A 34 -5.56 21.35 -37.84
CA LYS A 34 -6.77 20.82 -38.48
C LYS A 34 -7.16 19.49 -37.80
N ALA A 35 -8.42 19.38 -37.39
CA ALA A 35 -8.96 18.15 -36.85
C ALA A 35 -9.16 17.10 -37.97
N GLU A 36 -8.86 15.85 -37.67
CA GLU A 36 -9.13 14.70 -38.53
C GLU A 36 -10.39 14.01 -38.01
N SER A 37 -11.36 13.78 -38.90
CA SER A 37 -12.63 13.12 -38.58
C SER A 37 -12.68 11.76 -39.25
N PHE A 38 -13.16 10.77 -38.51
CA PHE A 38 -13.21 9.37 -38.89
C PHE A 38 -14.62 8.84 -38.65
N THR A 39 -15.11 8.04 -39.59
CA THR A 39 -16.31 7.23 -39.41
C THR A 39 -15.87 5.80 -39.09
N VAL A 40 -16.35 5.23 -37.99
CA VAL A 40 -16.02 3.86 -37.60
C VAL A 40 -16.61 2.88 -38.62
N GLU A 41 -15.79 1.98 -39.15
CA GLU A 41 -16.21 0.92 -40.06
C GLU A 41 -16.61 -0.37 -39.32
N GLU A 42 -17.36 -1.26 -39.98
CA GLU A 42 -17.77 -2.53 -39.38
C GLU A 42 -16.55 -3.40 -39.04
N GLY A 43 -16.45 -3.84 -37.78
CA GLY A 43 -15.35 -4.67 -37.29
C GLY A 43 -14.05 -3.91 -37.02
N GLN A 44 -14.02 -2.59 -37.20
CA GLN A 44 -12.88 -1.76 -36.84
C GLN A 44 -12.75 -1.66 -35.31
N THR A 45 -11.52 -1.74 -34.80
CA THR A 45 -11.25 -1.67 -33.34
C THR A 45 -10.33 -0.51 -32.96
N ALA A 46 -9.66 0.10 -33.93
CA ALA A 46 -8.74 1.21 -33.73
C ALA A 46 -8.75 2.20 -34.90
N LEU A 47 -8.35 3.42 -34.61
CA LEU A 47 -8.22 4.53 -35.56
C LEU A 47 -6.95 5.33 -35.24
N ALA A 48 -6.20 5.71 -36.28
CA ALA A 48 -4.99 6.49 -36.17
C ALA A 48 -5.04 7.74 -37.04
N SER A 49 -4.53 8.84 -36.51
CA SER A 49 -4.33 10.12 -37.22
C SER A 49 -3.07 10.12 -38.08
N GLU A 50 -3.02 11.01 -39.07
CA GLU A 50 -1.83 11.24 -39.90
C GLU A 50 -0.60 11.63 -39.07
N ASP A 51 -0.81 12.37 -37.98
CA ASP A 51 0.21 12.80 -37.03
C ASP A 51 0.58 11.68 -36.01
N GLY A 52 0.08 10.45 -36.18
CA GLY A 52 0.50 9.23 -35.48
C GLY A 52 -0.17 8.94 -34.14
N ALA A 53 -1.08 9.79 -33.66
CA ALA A 53 -1.89 9.50 -32.48
C ALA A 53 -3.02 8.53 -32.81
N GLU A 54 -3.30 7.58 -31.92
CA GLU A 54 -4.22 6.47 -32.14
C GLU A 54 -5.17 6.27 -30.95
N ILE A 55 -6.36 5.75 -31.22
CA ILE A 55 -7.31 5.26 -30.21
C ILE A 55 -7.69 3.82 -30.55
N GLU A 56 -7.47 2.91 -29.59
CA GLU A 56 -7.90 1.51 -29.63
C GLU A 56 -9.11 1.34 -28.70
N PHE A 57 -10.27 1.17 -29.32
CA PHE A 57 -11.57 1.09 -28.65
C PHE A 57 -12.17 -0.31 -28.64
N GLY A 58 -11.51 -1.33 -29.22
CA GLY A 58 -12.00 -2.71 -29.18
C GLY A 58 -13.41 -2.83 -29.79
N CYS A 59 -14.36 -3.37 -29.03
CA CYS A 59 -15.75 -3.51 -29.46
C CYS A 59 -16.69 -2.39 -28.96
N LEU A 60 -16.14 -1.28 -28.48
CA LEU A 60 -16.94 -0.27 -27.79
C LEU A 60 -17.77 0.61 -28.73
N LEU A 61 -17.25 0.88 -29.93
CA LEU A 61 -17.86 1.80 -30.89
C LEU A 61 -18.61 1.02 -31.98
N GLU A 62 -19.73 1.59 -32.44
CA GLU A 62 -20.54 1.00 -33.51
C GLU A 62 -20.19 1.59 -34.89
N ALA A 63 -20.42 0.81 -35.94
CA ALA A 63 -20.21 1.29 -37.31
C ALA A 63 -21.08 2.53 -37.60
N GLY A 64 -20.49 3.57 -38.18
CA GLY A 64 -21.13 4.87 -38.43
C GLY A 64 -20.96 5.88 -37.30
N GLU A 65 -20.33 5.52 -36.19
CA GLU A 65 -19.96 6.48 -35.14
C GLU A 65 -18.83 7.40 -35.63
N GLU A 66 -18.92 8.69 -35.28
CA GLU A 66 -17.93 9.69 -35.70
C GLU A 66 -16.95 9.98 -34.56
N LEU A 67 -15.66 9.85 -34.86
CA LEU A 67 -14.53 10.17 -33.98
C LEU A 67 -13.75 11.34 -34.58
N THR A 68 -13.27 12.24 -33.73
CA THR A 68 -12.32 13.29 -34.12
C THR A 68 -11.04 13.19 -33.29
N ILE A 69 -9.89 13.27 -33.97
CA ILE A 69 -8.56 13.40 -33.36
C ILE A 69 -7.96 14.74 -33.83
N GLN A 70 -7.54 15.57 -32.90
CA GLN A 70 -6.97 16.88 -33.21
C GLN A 70 -5.67 17.13 -32.44
N LYS A 71 -4.56 17.31 -33.16
CA LYS A 71 -3.31 17.76 -32.53
C LYS A 71 -3.46 19.18 -32.00
N VAL A 72 -3.07 19.36 -30.74
CA VAL A 72 -3.09 20.64 -30.04
C VAL A 72 -1.69 21.02 -29.56
N SER A 73 -1.45 22.31 -29.35
CA SER A 73 -0.14 22.83 -28.94
C SER A 73 -0.32 23.72 -27.71
N PRO A 74 -0.56 23.10 -26.54
CA PRO A 74 -0.69 23.84 -25.28
C PRO A 74 0.60 24.61 -24.98
N GLU A 75 0.47 25.72 -24.26
CA GLU A 75 1.64 26.41 -23.73
C GLU A 75 2.36 25.50 -22.73
N SER A 76 3.69 25.42 -22.85
CA SER A 76 4.48 24.65 -21.90
C SER A 76 4.53 25.36 -20.55
N PRO A 77 4.36 24.64 -19.41
CA PRO A 77 4.46 25.23 -18.09
C PRO A 77 5.87 25.72 -17.76
N ASP A 78 6.90 25.15 -18.40
CA ASP A 78 8.31 25.44 -18.15
C ASP A 78 9.14 25.19 -19.44
N SER A 79 10.25 25.91 -19.61
CA SER A 79 11.19 25.71 -20.72
C SER A 79 11.81 24.31 -20.76
N ASP A 80 11.85 23.61 -19.63
CA ASP A 80 12.40 22.25 -19.51
C ASP A 80 11.37 21.15 -19.79
N VAL A 81 10.18 21.53 -20.27
CA VAL A 81 9.07 20.60 -20.57
C VAL A 81 8.66 20.74 -22.04
N GLU A 82 8.69 19.64 -22.76
CA GLU A 82 8.09 19.50 -24.09
C GLU A 82 6.74 18.78 -23.98
N ILE A 83 5.72 19.26 -24.70
CA ILE A 83 4.36 18.67 -24.65
C ILE A 83 3.91 18.24 -26.04
N TYR A 84 3.49 16.97 -26.16
CA TYR A 84 2.87 16.38 -27.34
C TYR A 84 1.41 16.09 -27.00
N ALA A 85 0.47 16.88 -27.52
CA ALA A 85 -0.93 16.82 -27.06
C ALA A 85 -1.94 16.63 -28.20
N TYR A 86 -2.99 15.87 -27.92
CA TYR A 86 -4.06 15.54 -28.85
C TYR A 86 -5.40 15.57 -28.11
N ASP A 87 -6.40 16.16 -28.75
CA ASP A 87 -7.80 16.17 -28.32
C ASP A 87 -8.56 15.06 -29.03
N PHE A 88 -9.23 14.21 -28.24
CA PHE A 88 -10.02 13.08 -28.72
C PHE A 88 -11.50 13.31 -28.41
N LYS A 89 -12.37 13.12 -29.40
CA LYS A 89 -13.82 13.35 -29.24
C LYS A 89 -14.65 12.33 -30.00
N LEU A 90 -15.69 11.82 -29.35
CA LEU A 90 -16.74 11.02 -29.99
C LEU A 90 -18.00 11.86 -30.16
N SER A 91 -18.71 11.69 -31.28
CA SER A 91 -19.99 12.36 -31.51
C SER A 91 -21.08 11.94 -30.51
N SER A 92 -20.95 10.73 -29.96
CA SER A 92 -21.86 10.14 -28.97
C SER A 92 -21.57 10.62 -27.53
N GLY A 93 -20.45 11.32 -27.30
CA GLY A 93 -20.01 11.75 -25.98
C GLY A 93 -18.78 10.98 -25.50
N GLN A 94 -18.96 10.16 -24.46
CA GLN A 94 -17.90 9.38 -23.82
C GLN A 94 -18.00 7.90 -24.22
N PRO A 95 -16.87 7.17 -24.29
CA PRO A 95 -16.92 5.75 -24.57
C PRO A 95 -17.66 5.03 -23.44
N GLY A 96 -18.49 4.03 -23.77
CA GLY A 96 -19.20 3.23 -22.77
C GLY A 96 -18.31 2.25 -22.00
N GLY A 97 -16.99 2.47 -21.97
CA GLY A 97 -15.93 1.57 -21.50
C GLY A 97 -14.56 2.20 -21.63
N VAL A 98 -13.52 1.46 -21.23
CA VAL A 98 -12.14 1.92 -21.26
C VAL A 98 -11.57 1.79 -22.68
N VAL A 99 -10.82 2.79 -23.11
CA VAL A 99 -10.05 2.83 -24.37
C VAL A 99 -8.56 2.97 -24.07
N GLU A 100 -7.72 2.64 -25.05
CA GLU A 100 -6.29 2.99 -25.02
C GLU A 100 -6.00 4.07 -26.05
N LEU A 101 -5.29 5.12 -25.64
CA LEU A 101 -4.81 6.19 -26.49
C LEU A 101 -3.31 6.05 -26.65
N THR A 102 -2.81 6.12 -27.88
CA THR A 102 -1.37 6.11 -28.14
C THR A 102 -0.95 7.49 -28.66
N ILE A 103 0.03 8.11 -28.01
CA ILE A 103 0.55 9.42 -28.39
C ILE A 103 2.05 9.29 -28.69
N PRO A 104 2.51 9.65 -29.91
CA PRO A 104 3.93 9.64 -30.24
C PRO A 104 4.65 10.86 -29.63
N TYR A 105 5.93 10.69 -29.32
CA TYR A 105 6.83 11.77 -28.86
C TYR A 105 8.18 11.74 -29.57
N ASP A 106 8.98 12.79 -29.41
CA ASP A 106 10.36 12.86 -29.89
C ASP A 106 11.33 12.50 -28.75
N ASP A 107 12.06 11.41 -28.91
CA ASP A 107 13.06 10.89 -27.97
C ASP A 107 14.40 11.65 -28.03
N THR A 108 14.55 12.62 -28.93
CA THR A 108 15.79 13.37 -29.11
C THR A 108 16.37 13.85 -27.77
N GLY A 109 17.59 13.42 -27.48
CA GLY A 109 18.31 13.78 -26.26
C GLY A 109 18.15 12.82 -25.09
N LEU A 110 17.36 11.76 -25.23
CA LEU A 110 17.18 10.69 -24.25
C LEU A 110 17.69 9.36 -24.84
N ASN A 111 18.07 8.45 -23.95
CA ASN A 111 18.18 7.02 -24.28
C ASN A 111 17.02 6.25 -23.65
N SER A 112 16.81 4.99 -24.05
CA SER A 112 15.66 4.20 -23.62
C SER A 112 15.48 4.09 -22.09
N ASP A 113 16.56 4.02 -21.30
CA ASP A 113 16.45 3.99 -19.84
C ASP A 113 16.05 5.36 -19.26
N GLU A 114 16.48 6.45 -19.90
CA GLU A 114 16.15 7.83 -19.50
C GLU A 114 14.73 8.22 -19.90
N GLU A 115 14.20 7.68 -21.00
CA GLU A 115 12.83 7.90 -21.45
C GLU A 115 11.82 7.45 -20.40
N LEU A 116 12.02 6.26 -19.82
CA LEU A 116 11.19 5.72 -18.74
C LEU A 116 11.15 6.61 -17.49
N LEU A 117 12.13 7.50 -17.32
CA LEU A 117 12.23 8.41 -16.17
C LEU A 117 11.84 9.85 -16.51
N SER A 118 11.70 10.19 -17.79
CA SER A 118 11.58 11.58 -18.26
C SER A 118 10.28 11.83 -19.01
N VAL A 119 9.57 10.78 -19.40
CA VAL A 119 8.36 10.85 -20.22
C VAL A 119 7.16 10.43 -19.39
N CYS A 120 6.08 11.22 -19.39
CA CYS A 120 4.84 10.86 -18.72
C CYS A 120 3.59 11.23 -19.51
N GLY A 121 2.53 10.43 -19.33
CA GLY A 121 1.19 10.75 -19.85
C GLY A 121 0.43 11.65 -18.89
N LYS A 122 -0.37 12.58 -19.42
CA LYS A 122 -1.28 13.45 -18.66
C LYS A 122 -2.56 13.74 -19.43
N TYR A 123 -3.62 14.10 -18.72
CA TYR A 123 -4.83 14.67 -19.31
C TYR A 123 -5.10 16.07 -18.79
N LEU A 124 -5.76 16.89 -19.61
CA LEU A 124 -6.16 18.24 -19.21
C LEU A 124 -7.55 18.16 -18.58
N ASN A 125 -7.64 18.38 -17.28
CA ASN A 125 -8.92 18.50 -16.61
C ASN A 125 -9.54 19.86 -16.95
N GLU A 126 -10.62 19.85 -17.72
CA GLU A 126 -11.28 21.08 -18.18
C GLU A 126 -11.90 21.91 -17.04
N GLN A 127 -12.23 21.29 -15.91
CA GLN A 127 -12.82 21.99 -14.76
C GLN A 127 -11.77 22.77 -13.96
N SER A 128 -10.62 22.13 -13.70
CA SER A 128 -9.51 22.76 -12.96
C SER A 128 -8.61 23.58 -13.89
N GLY A 129 -8.63 23.29 -15.19
CA GLY A 129 -7.68 23.79 -16.17
C GLY A 129 -6.25 23.31 -15.91
N GLN A 130 -6.06 22.22 -15.17
CA GLN A 130 -4.74 21.69 -14.82
C GLN A 130 -4.48 20.38 -15.56
N TRP A 131 -3.20 20.12 -15.83
CA TRP A 131 -2.75 18.81 -16.27
C TRP A 131 -2.68 17.88 -15.08
N GLU A 132 -3.44 16.79 -15.15
CA GLU A 132 -3.53 15.76 -14.12
C GLU A 132 -2.93 14.46 -14.63
N ASP A 133 -2.49 13.62 -13.71
CA ASP A 133 -1.88 12.34 -14.05
C ASP A 133 -2.93 11.36 -14.62
N VAL A 134 -2.44 10.44 -15.44
CA VAL A 134 -3.20 9.32 -16.00
C VAL A 134 -2.40 8.05 -15.87
N PHE A 135 -3.03 6.89 -16.04
CA PHE A 135 -2.29 5.65 -16.21
C PHE A 135 -1.67 5.58 -17.60
N TYR A 136 -0.36 5.34 -17.66
CA TYR A 136 0.36 5.19 -18.91
C TYR A 136 1.50 4.16 -18.83
N THR A 137 1.93 3.70 -20.00
CA THR A 137 3.21 3.03 -20.22
C THR A 137 4.00 3.77 -21.30
N VAL A 138 5.33 3.71 -21.18
CA VAL A 138 6.26 4.27 -22.18
C VAL A 138 6.83 3.12 -22.99
N ASP A 139 6.55 3.12 -24.29
CA ASP A 139 7.22 2.28 -25.29
C ASP A 139 8.38 3.06 -25.90
N ALA A 140 9.54 2.93 -25.27
CA ALA A 140 10.78 3.55 -25.73
C ALA A 140 11.39 2.89 -26.99
N GLU A 141 10.86 1.74 -27.44
CA GLU A 141 11.27 1.16 -28.73
C GLU A 141 10.53 1.81 -29.89
N ALA A 142 9.27 2.19 -29.67
CA ALA A 142 8.40 2.81 -30.67
C ALA A 142 8.22 4.34 -30.51
N ASN A 143 8.83 4.94 -29.48
CA ASN A 143 8.70 6.35 -29.08
C ASN A 143 7.23 6.77 -28.91
N LYS A 144 6.50 5.94 -28.16
CA LYS A 144 5.05 6.08 -27.94
C LYS A 144 4.73 5.98 -26.46
N VAL A 145 3.71 6.72 -26.05
CA VAL A 145 3.09 6.55 -24.74
C VAL A 145 1.69 5.98 -24.95
N HIS A 146 1.39 4.89 -24.25
CA HIS A 146 0.07 4.29 -24.21
C HIS A 146 -0.62 4.77 -22.95
N ILE A 147 -1.77 5.41 -23.10
CA ILE A 147 -2.59 5.97 -22.02
C ILE A 147 -3.89 5.17 -21.96
N ILE A 148 -4.28 4.73 -20.77
CA ILE A 148 -5.51 3.95 -20.57
C ILE A 148 -6.52 4.82 -19.82
N THR A 149 -7.75 4.92 -20.35
CA THR A 149 -8.74 5.85 -19.82
C THR A 149 -10.17 5.45 -20.18
N ASP A 150 -11.13 5.85 -19.34
CA ASP A 150 -12.57 5.66 -19.49
C ASP A 150 -13.30 6.89 -20.05
N HIS A 151 -12.56 7.95 -20.38
CA HIS A 151 -13.12 9.16 -20.94
C HIS A 151 -12.19 9.74 -22.01
N LEU A 152 -12.75 10.64 -22.82
CA LEU A 152 -12.07 11.35 -23.88
C LEU A 152 -12.07 12.84 -23.56
N SER A 153 -10.92 13.44 -23.78
CA SER A 153 -10.58 14.84 -23.53
C SER A 153 -9.30 15.17 -24.29
N THR A 154 -8.59 16.21 -23.86
CA THR A 154 -7.24 16.49 -24.32
C THR A 154 -6.22 15.72 -23.47
N TYR A 155 -5.44 14.86 -24.13
CA TYR A 155 -4.34 14.09 -23.52
C TYR A 155 -3.00 14.56 -24.07
N SER A 156 -1.95 14.30 -23.30
CA SER A 156 -0.60 14.66 -23.71
C SER A 156 0.47 13.73 -23.18
N VAL A 157 1.63 13.82 -23.83
CA VAL A 157 2.91 13.32 -23.36
C VAL A 157 3.78 14.51 -22.98
N PHE A 158 4.23 14.51 -21.74
CA PHE A 158 5.22 15.45 -21.23
C PHE A 158 6.58 14.79 -21.29
N LYS A 159 7.57 15.49 -21.85
CA LYS A 159 8.97 15.10 -21.82
C LYS A 159 9.75 16.15 -21.02
N ILE A 160 10.36 15.72 -19.92
CA ILE A 160 11.06 16.58 -18.98
C ILE A 160 12.57 16.43 -19.24
N THR A 161 13.19 17.49 -19.77
CA THR A 161 14.61 17.48 -20.13
C THR A 161 15.53 17.71 -18.94
N ASP A 162 15.07 18.40 -17.88
CA ASP A 162 15.83 18.60 -16.64
C ASP A 162 15.58 17.47 -15.63
N THR A 163 16.63 16.67 -15.39
CA THR A 163 16.64 15.61 -14.37
C THR A 163 16.22 16.07 -12.98
N GLY A 164 16.53 17.31 -12.58
CA GLY A 164 16.24 17.86 -11.26
C GLY A 164 14.78 18.24 -11.05
N LYS A 165 14.01 18.40 -12.13
CA LYS A 165 12.60 18.81 -12.09
C LYS A 165 11.61 17.68 -12.32
N ARG A 166 12.08 16.46 -12.61
CA ARG A 166 11.20 15.31 -12.91
C ARG A 166 10.11 15.10 -11.86
N ASN A 167 10.46 15.18 -10.57
CA ASN A 167 9.52 14.98 -9.46
C ASN A 167 8.49 16.11 -9.31
N GLU A 168 8.65 17.24 -10.02
CA GLU A 168 7.64 18.31 -10.07
C GLU A 168 6.52 17.98 -11.06
N TYR A 169 6.79 17.16 -12.07
CA TYR A 169 5.88 16.86 -13.18
C TYR A 169 5.44 15.39 -13.25
N ILE A 170 6.27 14.48 -12.75
CA ILE A 170 6.03 13.04 -12.76
C ILE A 170 5.78 12.60 -11.32
N SER A 171 4.57 12.12 -11.02
CA SER A 171 4.33 11.51 -9.72
C SER A 171 4.91 10.09 -9.68
N ASP A 172 5.64 9.78 -8.61
CA ASP A 172 6.24 8.45 -8.38
C ASP A 172 5.19 7.31 -8.39
N ILE A 173 3.92 7.64 -8.15
CA ILE A 173 2.79 6.69 -8.10
C ILE A 173 2.35 6.27 -9.52
N ASN A 174 2.47 7.17 -10.52
CA ASN A 174 1.99 6.92 -11.88
C ASN A 174 3.05 6.32 -12.83
N VAL A 175 4.33 6.27 -12.44
CA VAL A 175 5.42 5.95 -13.37
C VAL A 175 5.40 4.50 -13.87
N TYR A 176 4.73 3.57 -13.19
CA TYR A 176 4.92 2.15 -13.50
C TYR A 176 3.60 1.38 -13.49
N ALA A 177 2.84 1.47 -14.59
CA ALA A 177 1.98 0.37 -15.01
C ALA A 177 2.87 -0.89 -15.17
N ALA A 178 2.80 -1.73 -14.14
CA ALA A 178 3.33 -3.08 -13.98
C ALA A 178 4.65 -3.45 -14.72
N TYR A 179 5.79 -3.24 -14.05
CA TYR A 179 7.07 -3.89 -14.40
C TYR A 179 7.22 -5.27 -13.75
N MET A 180 6.17 -5.74 -13.05
CA MET A 180 6.15 -7.08 -12.50
C MET A 180 5.99 -8.06 -13.65
N THR A 181 6.97 -8.91 -13.92
CA THR A 181 6.78 -9.98 -14.91
C THR A 181 5.70 -10.96 -14.45
N THR A 182 4.99 -11.61 -15.38
CA THR A 182 4.01 -12.69 -15.08
C THR A 182 4.59 -13.74 -14.12
N LYS A 183 5.87 -14.07 -14.26
CA LYS A 183 6.56 -15.03 -13.39
C LYS A 183 6.74 -14.52 -11.96
N GLN A 184 7.00 -13.23 -11.78
CA GLN A 184 7.06 -12.61 -10.46
C GLN A 184 5.67 -12.56 -9.81
N ALA A 185 4.64 -12.18 -10.58
CA ALA A 185 3.26 -12.18 -10.12
C ALA A 185 2.79 -13.57 -9.67
N ASP A 186 3.02 -14.60 -10.50
CA ASP A 186 2.71 -16.00 -10.15
C ASP A 186 3.40 -16.43 -8.85
N LYS A 187 4.68 -16.07 -8.69
CA LYS A 187 5.43 -16.39 -7.48
C LYS A 187 4.84 -15.72 -6.24
N VAL A 188 4.53 -14.42 -6.30
CA VAL A 188 3.93 -13.67 -5.18
C VAL A 188 2.67 -14.35 -4.70
N LEU A 189 1.78 -14.66 -5.65
CA LEU A 189 0.48 -15.24 -5.37
C LEU A 189 0.59 -16.65 -4.79
N LYS A 190 1.46 -17.51 -5.35
CA LYS A 190 1.72 -18.85 -4.78
C LYS A 190 2.28 -18.78 -3.37
N THR A 191 3.28 -17.92 -3.15
CA THR A 191 3.86 -17.70 -1.82
C THR A 191 2.81 -17.25 -0.81
N TYR A 192 1.93 -16.33 -1.20
CA TYR A 192 0.82 -15.90 -0.37
C TYR A 192 -0.16 -17.05 -0.09
N ALA A 193 -0.52 -17.84 -1.10
CA ALA A 193 -1.45 -18.98 -0.97
C ALA A 193 -0.93 -20.06 0.00
N GLU A 194 0.37 -20.36 -0.06
CA GLU A 194 1.00 -21.39 0.76
C GLU A 194 1.09 -21.01 2.24
N GLN A 195 1.09 -19.71 2.56
CA GLN A 195 1.28 -19.15 3.91
C GLN A 195 2.40 -19.84 4.73
N GLY A 196 3.52 -20.17 4.07
CA GLY A 196 4.71 -20.71 4.74
C GLY A 196 5.31 -19.73 5.76
N ALA A 197 6.20 -20.17 6.64
CA ALA A 197 6.67 -19.37 7.78
C ALA A 197 7.26 -17.97 7.45
N SER A 198 7.72 -17.74 6.21
CA SER A 198 8.27 -16.46 5.72
C SER A 198 7.40 -15.74 4.68
N TRP A 199 6.16 -16.20 4.46
CA TRP A 199 5.34 -15.80 3.31
C TRP A 199 5.22 -14.28 3.16
N GLN A 200 5.01 -13.54 4.25
CA GLN A 200 4.81 -12.09 4.21
C GLN A 200 6.08 -11.37 3.73
N GLY A 201 7.24 -11.77 4.26
CA GLY A 201 8.54 -11.25 3.82
C GLY A 201 8.83 -11.57 2.36
N ASP A 202 8.48 -12.76 1.91
CA ASP A 202 8.69 -13.18 0.53
C ASP A 202 7.79 -12.43 -0.46
N VAL A 203 6.52 -12.17 -0.09
CA VAL A 203 5.57 -11.35 -0.86
C VAL A 203 6.09 -9.91 -0.99
N VAL A 204 6.46 -9.29 0.14
CA VAL A 204 6.97 -7.91 0.15
C VAL A 204 8.28 -7.81 -0.63
N LEU A 205 9.19 -8.78 -0.49
CA LEU A 205 10.43 -8.83 -1.25
C LEU A 205 10.17 -8.91 -2.75
N ALA A 206 9.24 -9.75 -3.19
CA ALA A 206 8.92 -9.90 -4.59
C ALA A 206 8.24 -8.65 -5.16
N PHE A 207 7.36 -8.01 -4.40
CA PHE A 207 6.77 -6.70 -4.72
C PHE A 207 7.84 -5.62 -4.93
N LEU A 208 8.76 -5.46 -3.97
CA LEU A 208 9.82 -4.45 -4.05
C LEU A 208 10.79 -4.71 -5.20
N ASN A 209 11.14 -5.97 -5.46
CA ASN A 209 11.99 -6.33 -6.60
C ASN A 209 11.32 -6.05 -7.96
N ALA A 210 10.00 -6.25 -8.06
CA ALA A 210 9.26 -6.02 -9.30
C ALA A 210 9.14 -4.52 -9.64
N ASN A 211 9.06 -3.65 -8.64
CA ASN A 211 9.01 -2.21 -8.82
C ASN A 211 10.42 -1.57 -8.78
N ASN A 212 11.43 -2.35 -9.17
CA ASN A 212 12.86 -2.01 -9.21
C ASN A 212 13.37 -1.23 -7.98
N SER A 213 12.79 -1.57 -6.82
CA SER A 213 12.85 -0.89 -5.53
C SER A 213 12.51 0.61 -5.63
N LEU A 214 11.25 0.96 -5.34
CA LEU A 214 10.85 2.31 -4.92
C LEU A 214 12.02 2.92 -4.14
N PRO A 215 12.66 4.01 -4.59
CA PRO A 215 13.95 4.45 -4.06
C PRO A 215 13.99 4.57 -2.52
N MET A 216 12.83 4.78 -1.90
CA MET A 216 12.62 4.76 -0.45
C MET A 216 13.00 3.42 0.23
N PHE A 217 12.76 2.26 -0.38
CA PHE A 217 12.92 0.94 0.26
C PHE A 217 14.17 0.15 -0.17
N ALA A 218 14.91 0.64 -1.17
CA ALA A 218 15.95 -0.12 -1.88
C ALA A 218 17.09 -0.69 -1.00
N GLU A 219 17.29 -0.17 0.21
CA GLU A 219 18.41 -0.56 1.08
C GLU A 219 17.98 -1.06 2.46
N THR A 220 16.67 -1.01 2.79
CA THR A 220 16.14 -1.58 4.04
C THR A 220 15.96 -3.09 3.85
N ASN A 221 16.54 -3.91 4.72
CA ASN A 221 16.26 -5.35 4.67
C ASN A 221 14.80 -5.62 5.07
N ILE A 222 14.16 -6.59 4.42
CA ILE A 222 12.73 -6.87 4.58
C ILE A 222 12.30 -7.09 6.04
N PRO A 223 13.03 -7.88 6.87
CA PRO A 223 12.68 -8.01 8.28
C PRO A 223 12.66 -6.68 9.05
N THR A 224 13.63 -5.80 8.80
CA THR A 224 13.67 -4.48 9.45
C THR A 224 12.54 -3.58 8.97
N LEU A 225 12.21 -3.63 7.67
CA LEU A 225 11.08 -2.88 7.11
C LEU A 225 9.75 -3.34 7.72
N LEU A 226 9.50 -4.65 7.73
CA LEU A 226 8.26 -5.23 8.27
C LEU A 226 8.09 -5.01 9.78
N THR A 227 9.20 -4.88 10.51
CA THR A 227 9.18 -4.59 11.95
C THR A 227 9.28 -3.09 12.26
N LEU A 228 9.49 -2.26 11.24
CA LEU A 228 9.85 -0.84 11.38
C LEU A 228 10.95 -0.62 12.44
N GLY A 229 11.96 -1.49 12.44
CA GLY A 229 13.06 -1.51 13.41
C GLY A 229 12.66 -1.77 14.87
N GLY A 230 11.43 -2.24 15.13
CA GLY A 230 10.86 -2.41 16.46
C GLY A 230 10.45 -1.10 17.14
N ALA A 231 10.49 0.02 16.41
CA ALA A 231 10.19 1.34 16.98
C ALA A 231 8.69 1.61 17.10
N TYR A 232 7.84 0.86 16.36
CA TYR A 232 6.42 1.17 16.16
C TYR A 232 5.48 -0.03 16.37
N ASP A 233 5.97 -1.07 17.05
CA ASP A 233 5.27 -2.37 17.21
C ASP A 233 3.82 -2.23 17.72
N ASP A 234 3.59 -1.34 18.70
CA ASP A 234 2.28 -1.13 19.31
C ASP A 234 1.40 -0.12 18.53
N LEU A 235 1.85 0.41 17.39
CA LEU A 235 1.19 1.51 16.69
C LEU A 235 0.78 1.15 15.25
N ILE A 236 1.75 0.83 14.39
CA ILE A 236 1.53 0.70 12.93
C ILE A 236 2.29 -0.46 12.28
N THR A 237 3.13 -1.20 12.99
CA THR A 237 3.95 -2.26 12.39
C THR A 237 3.12 -3.30 11.63
N GLU A 238 2.07 -3.85 12.24
CA GLU A 238 1.15 -4.80 11.59
C GLU A 238 0.39 -4.15 10.42
N PRO A 239 -0.33 -3.01 10.59
CA PRO A 239 -0.98 -2.32 9.48
C PRO A 239 -0.08 -1.96 8.30
N PHE A 240 1.18 -1.62 8.57
CA PHE A 240 2.17 -1.29 7.55
C PHE A 240 2.63 -2.53 6.77
N GLY A 241 2.89 -3.64 7.48
CA GLY A 241 3.20 -4.93 6.87
C GLY A 241 2.05 -5.45 6.00
N ASP A 242 0.82 -5.28 6.45
CA ASP A 242 -0.38 -5.62 5.69
C ASP A 242 -0.52 -4.75 4.43
N ALA A 243 -0.27 -3.44 4.53
CA ALA A 243 -0.31 -2.54 3.36
C ALA A 243 0.70 -2.94 2.27
N LEU A 244 1.94 -3.28 2.65
CA LEU A 244 2.96 -3.77 1.71
C LEU A 244 2.57 -5.13 1.08
N THR A 245 1.92 -5.98 1.87
CA THR A 245 1.40 -7.28 1.40
C THR A 245 0.29 -7.09 0.37
N VAL A 246 -0.68 -6.22 0.69
CA VAL A 246 -1.79 -5.85 -0.19
C VAL A 246 -1.25 -5.32 -1.51
N LEU A 247 -0.29 -4.41 -1.49
CA LEU A 247 0.33 -3.86 -2.70
C LEU A 247 1.01 -4.92 -3.55
N GLY A 248 1.70 -5.90 -2.92
CA GLY A 248 2.28 -7.03 -3.63
C GLY A 248 1.25 -7.88 -4.36
N ILE A 249 0.14 -8.21 -3.69
CA ILE A 249 -0.96 -8.99 -4.27
C ILE A 249 -1.67 -8.18 -5.37
N ALA A 250 -2.06 -6.93 -5.08
CA ALA A 250 -2.75 -6.06 -6.03
C ALA A 250 -1.93 -5.82 -7.30
N THR A 251 -0.62 -5.58 -7.17
CA THR A 251 0.29 -5.45 -8.32
C THR A 251 0.37 -6.75 -9.12
N SER A 252 0.37 -7.90 -8.46
CA SER A 252 0.40 -9.21 -9.13
C SER A 252 -0.90 -9.47 -9.91
N CYS A 253 -2.06 -9.21 -9.31
CA CYS A 253 -3.35 -9.35 -9.98
C CYS A 253 -3.49 -8.38 -11.17
N THR A 254 -3.01 -7.14 -10.99
CA THR A 254 -2.95 -6.12 -12.05
C THR A 254 -2.09 -6.58 -13.24
N GLN A 255 -0.95 -7.24 -12.98
CA GLN A 255 -0.14 -7.84 -14.06
C GLN A 255 -0.90 -8.91 -14.84
N PHE A 256 -1.65 -9.78 -14.17
CA PHE A 256 -2.43 -10.80 -14.87
C PHE A 256 -3.59 -10.20 -15.69
N ALA A 257 -4.23 -9.15 -15.20
CA ALA A 257 -5.22 -8.39 -15.96
C ALA A 257 -4.59 -7.71 -17.19
N TYR A 258 -3.37 -7.15 -17.06
CA TYR A 258 -2.61 -6.64 -18.19
C TYR A 258 -2.28 -7.72 -19.21
N ASP A 259 -1.80 -8.89 -18.76
CA ASP A 259 -1.46 -10.01 -19.65
C ASP A 259 -2.67 -10.49 -20.44
N ALA A 260 -3.84 -10.54 -19.79
CA ALA A 260 -5.12 -10.88 -20.39
C ALA A 260 -5.54 -9.89 -21.49
N TYR A 261 -5.47 -8.61 -21.16
CA TYR A 261 -5.78 -7.52 -22.08
C TYR A 261 -4.82 -7.52 -23.29
N SER A 262 -3.51 -7.56 -23.04
CA SER A 262 -2.47 -7.33 -24.04
C SER A 262 -2.28 -8.51 -24.98
N ASN A 263 -2.30 -9.73 -24.44
CA ASN A 263 -2.02 -10.93 -25.23
C ASN A 263 -3.30 -11.64 -25.69
N GLY A 264 -4.47 -11.15 -25.27
CA GLY A 264 -5.75 -11.81 -25.48
C GLY A 264 -5.82 -13.18 -24.79
N LEU A 265 -6.87 -13.93 -25.15
CA LEU A 265 -7.23 -15.19 -24.51
C LEU A 265 -6.44 -16.39 -25.07
N THR A 266 -5.66 -16.18 -26.13
CA THR A 266 -4.92 -17.24 -26.86
C THR A 266 -3.48 -17.43 -26.36
N SER A 267 -3.08 -16.71 -25.32
CA SER A 267 -1.68 -16.53 -24.92
C SER A 267 -1.23 -17.40 -23.74
N LYS A 268 -0.22 -18.25 -24.02
CA LYS A 268 0.74 -18.93 -23.12
C LYS A 268 0.18 -19.54 -21.81
N GLU A 269 0.37 -20.86 -21.70
CA GLU A 269 0.09 -21.71 -20.51
C GLU A 269 0.46 -21.06 -19.15
N THR A 270 1.50 -20.22 -19.10
CA THR A 270 1.93 -19.48 -17.90
C THR A 270 0.93 -18.41 -17.44
N SER A 271 0.37 -17.62 -18.36
CA SER A 271 -0.61 -16.58 -18.02
C SER A 271 -1.91 -17.26 -17.54
N ILE A 272 -2.36 -18.31 -18.22
CA ILE A 272 -3.55 -19.10 -17.84
C ILE A 272 -3.40 -19.76 -16.46
N SER A 273 -2.25 -20.38 -16.17
CA SER A 273 -2.00 -21.01 -14.86
C SER A 273 -1.90 -20.00 -13.72
N GLY A 274 -1.28 -18.84 -13.96
CA GLY A 274 -1.17 -17.79 -12.97
C GLY A 274 -2.53 -17.16 -12.68
N MET A 275 -3.34 -16.93 -13.71
CA MET A 275 -4.72 -16.49 -13.60
C MET A 275 -5.58 -17.48 -12.80
N LYS A 276 -5.52 -18.80 -13.07
CA LYS A 276 -6.22 -19.78 -12.21
C LYS A 276 -5.77 -19.72 -10.75
N SER A 277 -4.50 -19.42 -10.49
CA SER A 277 -3.98 -19.21 -9.13
C SER A 277 -4.55 -17.94 -8.48
N VAL A 278 -4.68 -16.85 -9.24
CA VAL A 278 -5.36 -15.59 -8.85
C VAL A 278 -6.82 -15.88 -8.47
N LEU A 279 -7.59 -16.58 -9.31
CA LEU A 279 -8.97 -16.94 -9.00
C LEU A 279 -9.09 -17.78 -7.72
N ASN A 280 -8.26 -18.83 -7.59
CA ASN A 280 -8.25 -19.67 -6.40
C ASN A 280 -7.90 -18.89 -5.13
N LEU A 281 -6.99 -17.92 -5.23
CA LEU A 281 -6.71 -17.00 -4.14
C LEU A 281 -7.92 -16.13 -3.78
N GLY A 282 -8.57 -15.52 -4.77
CA GLY A 282 -9.79 -14.74 -4.55
C GLY A 282 -10.88 -15.54 -3.83
N LEU A 283 -11.10 -16.79 -4.25
CA LEU A 283 -12.04 -17.73 -3.62
C LEU A 283 -11.66 -18.04 -2.16
N ASN A 284 -10.39 -18.33 -1.90
CA ASN A 284 -9.90 -18.60 -0.54
C ASN A 284 -9.97 -17.37 0.37
N LEU A 285 -9.72 -16.18 -0.18
CA LEU A 285 -9.74 -14.91 0.53
C LEU A 285 -11.15 -14.46 0.90
N ALA A 286 -12.14 -14.69 0.03
CA ALA A 286 -13.55 -14.43 0.32
C ALA A 286 -14.06 -15.18 1.56
N SER A 287 -13.44 -16.32 1.90
CA SER A 287 -13.81 -17.12 3.07
C SER A 287 -13.07 -16.75 4.37
N SER A 288 -11.96 -15.99 4.31
CA SER A 288 -11.02 -15.87 5.44
C SER A 288 -10.48 -14.47 5.76
N GLN A 289 -10.39 -13.53 4.79
CA GLN A 289 -9.77 -12.21 4.98
C GLN A 289 -10.42 -11.12 4.10
N LYS A 290 -11.56 -10.57 4.55
CA LYS A 290 -12.36 -9.58 3.80
C LYS A 290 -11.59 -8.31 3.40
N TYR A 291 -10.68 -7.80 4.23
CA TYR A 291 -9.93 -6.58 3.95
C TYR A 291 -9.01 -6.72 2.72
N LEU A 292 -8.48 -7.92 2.47
CA LEU A 292 -7.73 -8.21 1.26
C LEU A 292 -8.67 -8.26 0.07
N LEU A 293 -9.80 -8.96 0.19
CA LEU A 293 -10.82 -9.02 -0.87
C LEU A 293 -11.18 -7.63 -1.39
N ASP A 294 -11.48 -6.70 -0.48
CA ASP A 294 -11.84 -5.32 -0.79
C ASP A 294 -10.75 -4.53 -1.54
N SER A 295 -9.48 -4.98 -1.48
CA SER A 295 -8.33 -4.29 -2.04
C SER A 295 -7.97 -4.68 -3.49
N PHE A 296 -8.68 -5.64 -4.11
CA PHE A 296 -8.36 -6.09 -5.49
C PHE A 296 -9.56 -6.69 -6.25
N GLN A 297 -10.80 -6.43 -5.80
CA GLN A 297 -12.06 -7.03 -6.26
C GLN A 297 -12.19 -7.19 -7.79
N GLY A 298 -11.79 -6.19 -8.58
CA GLY A 298 -11.94 -6.20 -10.04
C GLY A 298 -11.10 -7.24 -10.77
N ALA A 299 -9.86 -7.47 -10.32
CA ALA A 299 -8.87 -8.24 -11.09
C ALA A 299 -9.18 -9.75 -11.19
N TYR A 300 -9.97 -10.32 -10.26
CA TYR A 300 -10.34 -11.74 -10.30
C TYR A 300 -11.38 -12.07 -11.36
N VAL A 301 -12.27 -11.14 -11.70
CA VAL A 301 -13.31 -11.41 -12.70
C VAL A 301 -12.70 -11.53 -14.09
N GLY A 302 -11.64 -10.76 -14.38
CA GLY A 302 -10.95 -10.81 -15.68
C GLY A 302 -10.32 -12.18 -15.94
N VAL A 303 -9.78 -12.78 -14.89
CA VAL A 303 -9.31 -14.16 -14.87
C VAL A 303 -10.43 -15.18 -15.12
N GLY A 304 -11.62 -14.96 -14.56
CA GLY A 304 -12.80 -15.80 -14.81
C GLY A 304 -13.32 -15.68 -16.25
N VAL A 305 -13.31 -14.48 -16.83
CA VAL A 305 -13.63 -14.24 -18.25
C VAL A 305 -12.70 -15.03 -19.18
N ILE A 306 -11.43 -15.19 -18.78
CA ILE A 306 -10.46 -16.02 -19.50
C ILE A 306 -10.77 -17.50 -19.32
N ASP A 307 -11.16 -17.94 -18.12
CA ASP A 307 -11.66 -19.30 -17.90
C ASP A 307 -12.89 -19.59 -18.78
N ILE A 308 -13.82 -18.64 -18.94
CA ILE A 308 -14.96 -18.76 -19.88
C ILE A 308 -14.47 -18.97 -21.31
N ALA A 309 -13.58 -18.10 -21.78
CA ALA A 309 -13.10 -18.17 -23.15
C ALA A 309 -12.25 -19.42 -23.45
N LEU A 310 -11.69 -20.05 -22.41
CA LEU A 310 -10.82 -21.22 -22.52
C LEU A 310 -11.51 -22.55 -22.17
N THR A 311 -12.66 -22.53 -21.48
CA THR A 311 -13.30 -23.73 -20.95
C THR A 311 -14.36 -24.26 -21.91
N ASP A 312 -14.17 -25.52 -22.29
CA ASP A 312 -15.14 -26.43 -22.93
C ASP A 312 -15.61 -26.10 -24.35
N VAL A 313 -14.68 -25.66 -25.20
CA VAL A 313 -14.87 -25.80 -26.66
C VAL A 313 -14.64 -27.28 -27.05
N MET A 314 -15.68 -28.10 -26.87
CA MET A 314 -15.72 -29.47 -27.38
C MET A 314 -16.45 -29.50 -28.72
N ASN A 315 -15.72 -29.74 -29.80
CA ASN A 315 -16.30 -29.97 -31.12
C ASN A 315 -16.66 -31.45 -31.27
N PHE A 316 -17.95 -31.73 -31.36
CA PHE A 316 -18.50 -33.07 -31.59
C PHE A 316 -18.85 -33.27 -33.05
N ALA A 317 -18.59 -34.48 -33.57
CA ALA A 317 -19.16 -34.88 -34.85
C ALA A 317 -20.69 -34.96 -34.74
N ILE A 318 -21.38 -34.21 -35.59
CA ILE A 318 -22.84 -34.30 -35.71
C ILE A 318 -23.17 -35.47 -36.64
N ASP A 319 -24.01 -36.41 -36.17
CA ASP A 319 -24.48 -37.51 -37.00
C ASP A 319 -25.16 -36.94 -38.26
N THR A 320 -24.84 -37.47 -39.46
CA THR A 320 -25.41 -37.02 -40.75
C THR A 320 -26.94 -36.93 -40.73
N ARG A 321 -27.62 -37.74 -39.91
CA ARG A 321 -29.08 -37.68 -39.75
C ARG A 321 -29.60 -36.36 -39.18
N TYR A 322 -28.78 -35.57 -38.48
CA TYR A 322 -29.14 -34.30 -37.85
C TYR A 322 -28.63 -33.06 -38.60
N GLU A 323 -28.01 -33.22 -39.77
CA GLU A 323 -27.53 -32.07 -40.58
C GLU A 323 -28.65 -31.07 -40.87
N SER A 324 -29.85 -31.56 -41.23
CA SER A 324 -31.03 -30.71 -41.44
C SER A 324 -31.39 -29.88 -40.21
N THR A 325 -31.34 -30.49 -39.01
CA THR A 325 -31.66 -29.82 -37.75
C THR A 325 -30.57 -28.82 -37.35
N LYS A 326 -29.28 -29.13 -37.59
CA LYS A 326 -28.17 -28.17 -37.41
C LYS A 326 -28.33 -26.97 -38.33
N ASN A 327 -28.70 -27.17 -39.60
CA ASN A 327 -28.94 -26.05 -40.53
C ASN A 327 -30.08 -25.13 -40.05
N MET A 328 -31.16 -25.69 -39.50
CA MET A 328 -32.24 -24.91 -38.90
C MET A 328 -31.79 -24.13 -37.66
N TYR A 329 -30.96 -24.75 -36.83
CA TYR A 329 -30.34 -24.13 -35.66
C TYR A 329 -29.46 -22.94 -36.09
N ASP A 330 -28.60 -23.13 -37.10
CA ASP A 330 -27.71 -22.06 -37.60
C ASP A 330 -28.50 -20.93 -38.24
N ALA A 331 -29.56 -21.27 -38.99
CA ALA A 331 -30.46 -20.30 -39.57
C ALA A 331 -31.28 -19.52 -38.53
N TYR A 332 -31.47 -20.05 -37.32
CA TYR A 332 -32.08 -19.29 -36.22
C TYR A 332 -31.18 -18.14 -35.80
N TYR A 333 -29.91 -18.41 -35.48
CA TYR A 333 -28.96 -17.40 -35.00
C TYR A 333 -28.40 -16.51 -36.11
N ALA A 334 -28.57 -16.88 -37.38
CA ALA A 334 -28.25 -16.00 -38.51
C ALA A 334 -29.24 -14.85 -38.70
N ARG A 335 -30.44 -14.91 -38.08
CA ARG A 335 -31.46 -13.86 -38.21
C ARG A 335 -31.10 -12.63 -37.39
N PRO A 336 -31.24 -11.40 -37.92
CA PRO A 336 -30.91 -10.17 -37.20
C PRO A 336 -31.60 -10.02 -35.84
N GLU A 337 -32.86 -10.47 -35.71
CA GLU A 337 -33.63 -10.41 -34.47
C GLU A 337 -33.15 -11.36 -33.37
N ASN A 338 -32.44 -12.44 -33.73
CA ASN A 338 -31.94 -13.44 -32.80
C ASN A 338 -30.44 -13.29 -32.54
N LYS A 339 -29.71 -12.68 -33.47
CA LYS A 339 -28.26 -12.45 -33.35
C LYS A 339 -27.99 -11.30 -32.38
N ARG A 340 -27.40 -11.61 -31.23
CA ARG A 340 -26.95 -10.58 -30.28
C ARG A 340 -25.69 -9.86 -30.82
N ARG A 341 -25.69 -8.53 -30.78
CA ARG A 341 -24.55 -7.71 -31.26
C ARG A 341 -23.39 -7.81 -30.27
N VAL A 342 -22.17 -7.59 -30.75
CA VAL A 342 -20.95 -7.61 -29.91
C VAL A 342 -21.07 -6.58 -28.77
N ARG A 343 -21.58 -5.37 -29.05
CA ARG A 343 -21.81 -4.33 -28.06
C ARG A 343 -22.80 -4.76 -26.98
N ASP A 344 -23.92 -5.39 -27.36
CA ASP A 344 -24.93 -5.87 -26.40
C ASP A 344 -24.38 -6.96 -25.47
N TRP A 345 -23.50 -7.84 -25.99
CA TRP A 345 -22.77 -8.81 -25.16
C TRP A 345 -21.82 -8.13 -24.18
N TYR A 346 -21.08 -7.11 -24.65
CA TYR A 346 -20.19 -6.33 -23.80
C TYR A 346 -20.94 -5.64 -22.67
N ASP A 347 -22.04 -4.94 -22.97
CA ASP A 347 -22.82 -4.23 -21.97
C ASP A 347 -23.39 -5.19 -20.92
N LEU A 348 -23.92 -6.34 -21.34
CA LEU A 348 -24.40 -7.39 -20.42
C LEU A 348 -23.29 -7.93 -19.51
N PHE A 349 -22.13 -8.27 -20.07
CA PHE A 349 -21.03 -8.81 -19.26
C PHE A 349 -20.40 -7.75 -18.36
N LYS A 350 -20.34 -6.49 -18.81
CA LYS A 350 -19.91 -5.38 -17.98
C LYS A 350 -20.85 -5.18 -16.79
N GLU A 351 -22.17 -5.19 -17.01
CA GLU A 351 -23.16 -5.10 -15.92
C GLU A 351 -23.00 -6.26 -14.93
N ILE A 352 -22.88 -7.51 -15.42
CA ILE A 352 -22.63 -8.68 -14.56
C ILE A 352 -21.32 -8.50 -13.76
N TYR A 353 -20.26 -8.00 -14.38
CA TYR A 353 -19.00 -7.73 -13.70
C TYR A 353 -19.17 -6.69 -12.59
N GLU A 354 -19.77 -5.54 -12.92
CA GLU A 354 -19.95 -4.41 -11.99
C GLU A 354 -20.83 -4.79 -10.79
N ASP A 355 -21.92 -5.50 -11.01
CA ASP A 355 -22.85 -5.94 -9.97
C ASP A 355 -22.26 -7.01 -9.05
N ASN A 356 -21.18 -7.68 -9.46
CA ASN A 356 -20.63 -8.84 -8.77
C ASN A 356 -19.13 -8.69 -8.47
N LYS A 357 -18.59 -7.45 -8.41
CA LYS A 357 -17.17 -7.19 -8.09
C LYS A 357 -16.68 -7.91 -6.83
N SER A 358 -17.53 -8.01 -5.79
CA SER A 358 -17.19 -8.69 -4.54
C SER A 358 -17.38 -10.21 -4.56
N ASP A 359 -17.99 -10.77 -5.61
CA ASP A 359 -18.21 -12.21 -5.79
C ASP A 359 -17.83 -12.63 -7.22
N PRO A 360 -16.51 -12.81 -7.49
CA PRO A 360 -16.03 -13.12 -8.83
C PRO A 360 -16.57 -14.44 -9.39
N GLN A 361 -16.91 -15.40 -8.53
CA GLN A 361 -17.50 -16.67 -8.96
C GLN A 361 -18.93 -16.48 -9.43
N ALA A 362 -19.73 -15.69 -8.71
CA ALA A 362 -21.08 -15.36 -9.15
C ALA A 362 -21.08 -14.60 -10.49
N ALA A 363 -20.12 -13.67 -10.70
CA ALA A 363 -19.94 -12.98 -11.98
C ALA A 363 -19.67 -14.00 -13.12
N LEU A 364 -18.71 -14.88 -12.89
CA LEU A 364 -18.29 -15.93 -13.81
C LEU A 364 -19.44 -16.89 -14.17
N ASP A 365 -20.16 -17.38 -13.16
CA ASP A 365 -21.28 -18.32 -13.33
C ASP A 365 -22.44 -17.68 -14.09
N LYS A 366 -22.73 -16.40 -13.84
CA LYS A 366 -23.75 -15.65 -14.59
C LYS A 366 -23.36 -15.48 -16.04
N MET A 367 -22.13 -15.07 -16.35
CA MET A 367 -21.67 -14.94 -17.74
C MET A 367 -21.72 -16.29 -18.49
N LYS A 368 -21.28 -17.39 -17.85
CA LYS A 368 -21.40 -18.75 -18.40
C LYS A 368 -22.87 -19.10 -18.65
N SER A 369 -23.73 -18.85 -17.67
CA SER A 369 -25.16 -19.11 -17.79
C SER A 369 -25.79 -18.33 -18.95
N GLU A 370 -25.37 -17.09 -19.22
CA GLU A 370 -25.94 -16.32 -20.32
C GLU A 370 -25.53 -16.83 -21.71
N ILE A 371 -24.31 -17.32 -21.85
CA ILE A 371 -23.87 -18.01 -23.08
C ILE A 371 -24.65 -19.31 -23.25
N ASP A 372 -24.84 -20.05 -22.16
CA ASP A 372 -25.58 -21.32 -22.15
C ASP A 372 -27.05 -21.13 -22.49
N ASN A 373 -27.70 -20.13 -21.90
CA ASN A 373 -29.08 -19.76 -22.18
C ASN A 373 -29.23 -19.36 -23.64
N TYR A 374 -28.36 -18.47 -24.12
CA TYR A 374 -28.38 -18.00 -25.50
C TYR A 374 -28.20 -19.15 -26.49
N ALA A 375 -27.26 -20.08 -26.27
CA ALA A 375 -27.06 -21.23 -27.15
C ALA A 375 -28.25 -22.22 -27.13
N ASN A 376 -29.02 -22.27 -26.04
CA ASN A 376 -30.14 -23.21 -25.90
C ASN A 376 -31.50 -22.63 -26.26
N GLU A 377 -31.62 -21.31 -26.46
CA GLU A 377 -32.88 -20.61 -26.75
C GLU A 377 -33.62 -21.20 -27.97
N TYR A 378 -32.87 -21.58 -29.02
CA TYR A 378 -33.43 -22.28 -30.19
C TYR A 378 -34.28 -23.50 -29.79
N TRP A 379 -33.83 -24.30 -28.83
CA TRP A 379 -34.53 -25.53 -28.45
C TRP A 379 -35.84 -25.24 -27.75
N GLU A 380 -35.93 -24.14 -27.00
CA GLU A 380 -37.16 -23.71 -26.34
C GLU A 380 -38.19 -23.23 -27.37
N VAL A 381 -37.74 -22.36 -28.28
CA VAL A 381 -38.59 -21.84 -29.37
C VAL A 381 -39.08 -22.97 -30.27
N ALA A 382 -38.16 -23.80 -30.76
CA ALA A 382 -38.48 -24.91 -31.66
C ALA A 382 -39.35 -25.99 -31.00
N ALA A 383 -39.22 -26.22 -29.68
CA ALA A 383 -40.09 -27.15 -28.97
C ALA A 383 -41.50 -26.61 -28.75
N SER A 384 -41.66 -25.29 -28.62
CA SER A 384 -42.95 -24.65 -28.36
C SER A 384 -43.85 -24.55 -29.59
N ASP A 385 -43.27 -24.38 -30.79
CA ASP A 385 -44.00 -24.20 -32.04
C ASP A 385 -43.28 -24.84 -33.24
N TRP A 386 -42.99 -26.13 -33.12
CA TRP A 386 -42.20 -26.93 -34.08
C TRP A 386 -42.75 -26.87 -35.51
N GLU A 387 -44.07 -26.98 -35.69
CA GLU A 387 -44.70 -27.05 -37.02
C GLU A 387 -44.59 -25.72 -37.77
N SER A 388 -44.87 -24.61 -37.09
CA SER A 388 -44.70 -23.25 -37.63
C SER A 388 -43.24 -22.96 -37.98
N TRP A 389 -42.33 -23.40 -37.10
CA TRP A 389 -40.90 -23.20 -37.29
C TRP A 389 -40.35 -23.94 -38.50
N ILE A 390 -40.73 -25.22 -38.68
CA ILE A 390 -40.36 -25.98 -39.88
C ILE A 390 -40.97 -25.36 -41.13
N ASP A 391 -42.28 -25.04 -41.14
CA ASP A 391 -42.96 -24.51 -42.33
C ASP A 391 -42.32 -23.20 -42.82
N ALA A 392 -41.89 -22.34 -41.89
CA ALA A 392 -41.16 -21.11 -42.22
C ALA A 392 -39.78 -21.38 -42.86
N TYR A 393 -39.11 -22.46 -42.45
CA TYR A 393 -37.81 -22.84 -43.01
C TYR A 393 -37.93 -23.61 -44.34
N ASP A 394 -38.88 -24.55 -44.44
CA ASP A 394 -39.18 -25.35 -45.64
C ASP A 394 -39.56 -24.48 -46.85
N LYS A 395 -40.21 -23.33 -46.62
CA LYS A 395 -40.51 -22.36 -47.69
C LYS A 395 -39.25 -21.68 -48.27
N ASN A 396 -38.12 -21.75 -47.58
CA ASN A 396 -36.88 -21.02 -47.88
C ASN A 396 -35.64 -21.92 -48.11
N GLY A 397 -35.74 -23.25 -47.91
CA GLY A 397 -34.63 -24.20 -48.10
C GLY A 397 -35.08 -25.59 -48.58
N SER A 398 -34.18 -26.39 -49.18
CA SER A 398 -34.50 -27.76 -49.62
C SER A 398 -34.01 -28.80 -48.62
N LEU A 399 -34.90 -29.49 -47.89
CA LEU A 399 -34.45 -30.61 -47.04
C LEU A 399 -35.43 -31.78 -46.95
N SER A 400 -34.83 -32.96 -46.83
CA SER A 400 -35.42 -34.22 -46.40
C SER A 400 -35.62 -34.24 -44.87
N LYS A 401 -36.80 -34.72 -44.42
CA LYS A 401 -37.27 -35.01 -43.04
C LYS A 401 -36.33 -34.61 -41.88
N TYR A 402 -36.82 -33.73 -41.00
CA TYR A 402 -36.15 -33.21 -39.80
C TYR A 402 -36.36 -34.10 -38.56
N PRO A 403 -35.42 -34.98 -38.17
CA PRO A 403 -35.56 -35.71 -36.91
C PRO A 403 -35.28 -34.79 -35.72
N TRP A 404 -36.17 -34.82 -34.73
CA TRP A 404 -35.91 -34.19 -33.43
C TRP A 404 -34.76 -34.94 -32.73
N PRO A 405 -33.64 -34.27 -32.37
CA PRO A 405 -32.51 -34.95 -31.75
C PRO A 405 -32.80 -35.39 -30.31
N SER A 406 -32.03 -36.38 -29.84
CA SER A 406 -32.01 -36.72 -28.42
C SER A 406 -31.47 -35.54 -27.59
N GLU A 407 -31.70 -35.54 -26.27
CA GLU A 407 -31.12 -34.53 -25.38
C GLU A 407 -29.59 -34.43 -25.52
N SER A 408 -28.89 -35.57 -25.49
CA SER A 408 -27.43 -35.61 -25.69
C SER A 408 -26.99 -35.07 -27.06
N ASP A 409 -27.77 -35.28 -28.13
CA ASP A 409 -27.42 -34.75 -29.46
C ASP A 409 -27.73 -33.26 -29.59
N ARG A 410 -28.74 -32.75 -28.88
CA ARG A 410 -28.99 -31.29 -28.76
C ARG A 410 -27.85 -30.61 -28.00
N GLU A 411 -27.39 -31.20 -26.90
CA GLU A 411 -26.22 -30.72 -26.15
C GLU A 411 -24.97 -30.63 -27.02
N LYS A 412 -24.71 -31.63 -27.88
CA LYS A 412 -23.59 -31.58 -28.84
C LYS A 412 -23.73 -30.44 -29.84
N ILE A 413 -24.93 -30.24 -30.41
CA ILE A 413 -25.19 -29.15 -31.35
C ILE A 413 -24.98 -27.78 -30.67
N SER A 414 -25.57 -27.58 -29.48
CA SER A 414 -25.35 -26.35 -28.70
C SER A 414 -23.88 -26.15 -28.35
N SER A 415 -23.16 -27.21 -27.97
CA SER A 415 -21.73 -27.13 -27.62
C SER A 415 -20.87 -26.70 -28.82
N ASN A 416 -21.14 -27.23 -30.01
CA ASN A 416 -20.46 -26.79 -31.23
C ASN A 416 -20.75 -25.31 -31.53
N PHE A 417 -21.98 -24.84 -31.32
CA PHE A 417 -22.30 -23.41 -31.51
C PHE A 417 -21.67 -22.51 -30.45
N LYS A 418 -21.57 -22.97 -29.20
CA LYS A 418 -20.83 -22.24 -28.16
C LYS A 418 -19.38 -21.99 -28.57
N ALA A 419 -18.74 -22.95 -29.24
CA ALA A 419 -17.41 -22.74 -29.82
C ALA A 419 -17.37 -21.53 -30.75
N GLU A 420 -18.32 -21.44 -31.68
CA GLU A 420 -18.46 -20.32 -32.61
C GLU A 420 -18.76 -19.00 -31.89
N ILE A 421 -19.59 -19.03 -30.83
CA ILE A 421 -19.86 -17.87 -29.97
C ILE A 421 -18.58 -17.41 -29.27
N TYR A 422 -17.77 -18.31 -28.71
CA TYR A 422 -16.54 -17.93 -28.01
C TYR A 422 -15.53 -17.25 -28.92
N ASP A 423 -15.44 -17.67 -30.18
CA ASP A 423 -14.63 -16.99 -31.20
C ASP A 423 -15.20 -15.60 -31.51
N TYR A 424 -16.52 -15.47 -31.63
CA TYR A 424 -17.20 -14.18 -31.83
C TYR A 424 -17.05 -13.21 -30.64
N LEU A 425 -16.98 -13.73 -29.41
CA LEU A 425 -16.86 -12.95 -28.18
C LEU A 425 -15.42 -12.53 -27.85
N GLN A 426 -14.40 -12.93 -28.62
CA GLN A 426 -13.01 -12.54 -28.36
C GLN A 426 -12.82 -11.02 -28.21
N ALA A 427 -13.48 -10.22 -29.05
CA ALA A 427 -13.42 -8.76 -28.96
C ALA A 427 -14.11 -8.21 -27.68
N VAL A 428 -15.19 -8.86 -27.24
CA VAL A 428 -15.87 -8.55 -25.97
C VAL A 428 -14.93 -8.82 -24.80
N PHE A 429 -14.36 -10.01 -24.75
CA PHE A 429 -13.48 -10.43 -23.66
C PHE A 429 -12.20 -9.59 -23.58
N ARG A 430 -11.62 -9.19 -24.72
CA ARG A 430 -10.48 -8.27 -24.74
C ARG A 430 -10.86 -6.89 -24.20
N SER A 431 -12.01 -6.35 -24.60
CA SER A 431 -12.48 -5.03 -24.14
C SER A 431 -12.83 -5.06 -22.65
N LEU A 432 -13.50 -6.11 -22.18
CA LEU A 432 -13.81 -6.30 -20.76
C LEU A 432 -12.53 -6.52 -19.93
N SER A 433 -11.53 -7.22 -20.45
CA SER A 433 -10.23 -7.37 -19.79
C SER A 433 -9.51 -6.02 -19.63
N ARG A 434 -9.67 -5.11 -20.60
CA ARG A 434 -9.14 -3.74 -20.50
C ARG A 434 -9.83 -2.95 -19.40
N ASP A 435 -11.16 -3.03 -19.28
CA ASP A 435 -11.90 -2.40 -18.18
C ASP A 435 -11.42 -2.91 -16.81
N ILE A 436 -11.26 -4.22 -16.70
CA ILE A 436 -10.82 -4.88 -15.47
C ILE A 436 -9.38 -4.49 -15.11
N TYR A 437 -8.51 -4.37 -16.11
CA TYR A 437 -7.15 -3.89 -15.91
C TYR A 437 -7.13 -2.44 -15.41
N PHE A 438 -7.96 -1.57 -15.99
CA PHE A 438 -8.10 -0.18 -15.55
C PHE A 438 -8.63 -0.07 -14.11
N ASP A 439 -9.66 -0.83 -13.76
CA ASP A 439 -10.17 -0.93 -12.39
C ASP A 439 -9.08 -1.40 -11.41
N ALA A 440 -8.25 -2.36 -11.82
CA ALA A 440 -7.13 -2.85 -11.01
C ALA A 440 -6.05 -1.77 -10.82
N LEU A 441 -5.76 -0.97 -11.84
CA LEU A 441 -4.85 0.18 -11.75
C LEU A 441 -5.37 1.24 -10.76
N ILE A 442 -6.64 1.63 -10.85
CA ILE A 442 -7.29 2.57 -9.92
C ILE A 442 -7.17 2.06 -8.48
N GLN A 443 -7.46 0.78 -8.25
CA GLN A 443 -7.41 0.22 -6.91
C GLN A 443 -5.97 0.19 -6.38
N ARG A 444 -5.01 -0.21 -7.21
CA ARG A 444 -3.58 -0.21 -6.87
C ARG A 444 -3.09 1.19 -6.50
N GLU A 445 -3.49 2.22 -7.25
CA GLU A 445 -3.16 3.62 -6.95
C GLU A 445 -3.66 4.01 -5.55
N LYS A 446 -4.92 3.70 -5.20
CA LYS A 446 -5.47 3.96 -3.85
C LYS A 446 -4.64 3.30 -2.75
N GLU A 447 -4.14 2.08 -2.96
CA GLU A 447 -3.28 1.41 -1.97
C GLU A 447 -1.90 2.08 -1.85
N TYR A 448 -1.34 2.59 -2.97
CA TYR A 448 -0.12 3.39 -2.94
C TYR A 448 -0.32 4.70 -2.18
N GLU A 449 -1.42 5.41 -2.41
CA GLU A 449 -1.76 6.63 -1.69
C GLU A 449 -1.90 6.39 -0.18
N LYS A 450 -2.53 5.29 0.22
CA LYS A 450 -2.62 4.89 1.64
C LYS A 450 -1.24 4.65 2.25
N LEU A 451 -0.36 3.91 1.57
CA LEU A 451 1.01 3.68 2.03
C LEU A 451 1.78 5.01 2.12
N ALA A 452 1.66 5.88 1.12
CA ALA A 452 2.28 7.20 1.11
C ALA A 452 1.80 8.05 2.29
N ALA A 453 0.50 8.01 2.62
CA ALA A 453 -0.04 8.69 3.79
C ALA A 453 0.54 8.16 5.12
N GLN A 454 0.70 6.84 5.25
CA GLN A 454 1.34 6.24 6.42
C GLN A 454 2.81 6.68 6.56
N LEU A 455 3.57 6.60 5.47
CA LEU A 455 4.97 7.02 5.39
C LEU A 455 5.16 8.51 5.73
N ASN A 456 4.19 9.35 5.38
CA ASN A 456 4.20 10.79 5.64
C ASN A 456 3.64 11.18 7.02
N THR A 457 3.25 10.22 7.86
CA THR A 457 2.79 10.51 9.22
C THR A 457 3.91 11.18 10.04
N GLU A 458 3.66 12.38 10.58
CA GLU A 458 4.60 13.12 11.42
C GLU A 458 4.64 12.56 12.85
N TYR A 459 5.85 12.31 13.34
CA TYR A 459 6.17 11.94 14.71
C TYR A 459 6.94 13.06 15.40
N THR A 460 6.62 13.27 16.67
CA THR A 460 7.28 14.28 17.50
C THR A 460 7.88 13.65 18.75
N ILE A 461 9.16 13.90 19.01
CA ILE A 461 9.81 13.60 20.30
C ILE A 461 10.10 14.91 21.01
N THR A 462 9.41 15.15 22.11
CA THR A 462 9.66 16.29 22.99
C THR A 462 10.63 15.92 24.10
N ILE A 463 11.73 16.66 24.20
CA ILE A 463 12.73 16.52 25.28
C ILE A 463 12.47 17.63 26.31
N LYS A 464 12.41 17.28 27.59
CA LYS A 464 12.29 18.27 28.69
C LYS A 464 13.13 17.85 29.89
N GLU A 465 13.83 18.79 30.51
CA GLU A 465 14.41 18.56 31.84
C GLU A 465 13.38 18.80 32.94
N GLN A 466 13.34 17.89 33.93
CA GLN A 466 12.50 18.09 35.10
C GLN A 466 12.99 19.32 35.89
N ALA A 467 12.12 20.31 36.05
CA ALA A 467 12.43 21.50 36.83
C ALA A 467 12.69 21.15 38.30
N VAL A 468 13.75 21.74 38.86
CA VAL A 468 14.05 21.72 40.30
C VAL A 468 14.02 23.16 40.79
N GLU A 469 13.24 23.41 41.82
CA GLU A 469 13.06 24.77 42.35
C GLU A 469 14.41 25.41 42.74
N GLY A 470 14.59 26.67 42.33
CA GLY A 470 15.82 27.42 42.59
C GLY A 470 17.06 27.00 41.80
N LYS A 471 16.96 26.00 40.90
CA LYS A 471 18.10 25.53 40.10
C LYS A 471 17.89 25.75 38.60
N GLN A 472 18.99 26.12 37.93
CA GLN A 472 19.03 26.18 36.48
C GLN A 472 19.10 24.76 35.89
N PRO A 473 18.47 24.50 34.72
CA PRO A 473 18.53 23.20 34.06
C PRO A 473 19.97 22.82 33.71
N LYS A 474 20.36 21.57 34.00
CA LYS A 474 21.70 21.02 33.73
C LYS A 474 21.99 20.88 32.23
N TRP A 475 20.95 20.78 31.40
CA TRP A 475 21.02 20.58 29.97
C TRP A 475 20.57 21.79 29.15
N ALA A 476 20.43 22.96 29.78
CA ALA A 476 20.15 24.20 29.07
C ALA A 476 21.18 24.43 27.95
N ASN A 477 20.73 24.84 26.77
CA ASN A 477 21.58 25.11 25.60
C ASN A 477 22.44 23.94 25.09
N CYS A 478 22.24 22.72 25.59
CA CYS A 478 22.98 21.54 25.16
C CYS A 478 22.44 20.99 23.83
N TYR A 479 23.18 20.08 23.20
CA TYR A 479 22.79 19.42 21.95
C TYR A 479 22.33 17.99 22.22
N VAL A 480 21.31 17.55 21.49
CA VAL A 480 20.79 16.20 21.52
C VAL A 480 20.76 15.66 20.10
N LYS A 481 21.32 14.47 19.90
CA LYS A 481 21.34 13.77 18.61
C LYS A 481 20.61 12.44 18.71
N LEU A 482 19.82 12.10 17.70
CA LEU A 482 19.27 10.76 17.51
C LEU A 482 20.29 9.85 16.80
N ALA A 483 20.47 8.63 17.29
CA ALA A 483 21.49 7.69 16.82
C ALA A 483 21.05 6.21 16.96
N PRO A 484 21.74 5.26 16.30
CA PRO A 484 22.69 5.48 15.19
C PRO A 484 21.96 5.97 13.94
N LEU A 485 22.67 6.68 13.06
CA LEU A 485 22.15 7.14 11.78
C LEU A 485 22.72 6.27 10.66
N SER A 486 21.93 6.04 9.62
CA SER A 486 22.40 5.53 8.33
C SER A 486 23.30 6.57 7.63
N ASP A 487 23.94 6.15 6.54
CA ASP A 487 24.70 7.03 5.64
C ASP A 487 23.82 7.87 4.71
N LYS A 488 22.50 7.65 4.71
CA LYS A 488 21.49 8.38 3.90
C LYS A 488 20.98 9.68 4.52
N THR A 489 21.52 10.09 5.66
CA THR A 489 21.13 11.34 6.32
C THR A 489 22.33 11.97 6.99
N THR A 490 22.20 13.23 7.37
CA THR A 490 23.27 13.96 8.04
C THR A 490 23.00 14.06 9.54
N ALA A 491 24.07 14.07 10.34
CA ALA A 491 23.96 14.30 11.78
C ALA A 491 23.27 15.63 12.12
N LYS A 492 23.37 16.63 11.23
CA LYS A 492 22.76 17.95 11.40
C LYS A 492 21.23 17.87 11.40
N GLU A 493 20.64 17.08 10.52
CA GLU A 493 19.17 16.91 10.42
C GLU A 493 18.59 16.20 11.66
N TRP A 494 19.39 15.34 12.28
CA TRP A 494 19.00 14.55 13.46
C TRP A 494 19.64 15.05 14.76
N THR A 495 20.01 16.34 14.81
CA THR A 495 20.50 17.01 16.01
C THR A 495 19.70 18.27 16.29
N ILE A 496 19.28 18.43 17.54
CA ILE A 496 18.63 19.66 18.03
C ILE A 496 19.47 20.31 19.11
N ARG A 497 19.29 21.62 19.28
CA ARG A 497 19.78 22.36 20.44
C ARG A 497 18.61 22.62 21.38
N LEU A 498 18.78 22.29 22.66
CA LEU A 498 17.78 22.58 23.69
C LEU A 498 17.79 24.08 24.02
N ASP A 499 16.64 24.61 24.43
CA ASP A 499 16.50 25.99 24.88
C ASP A 499 17.17 26.25 26.25
N ASP A 500 17.05 27.46 26.77
CA ASP A 500 17.55 27.87 28.08
C ASP A 500 16.86 27.15 29.25
N LYS A 501 15.70 26.54 29.00
CA LYS A 501 14.92 25.71 29.92
C LYS A 501 15.15 24.21 29.70
N ALA A 502 16.12 23.83 28.86
CA ALA A 502 16.42 22.46 28.46
C ALA A 502 15.23 21.72 27.78
N ASN A 503 14.42 22.43 27.02
CA ASN A 503 13.38 21.86 26.17
C ASN A 503 13.78 21.85 24.69
N GLY A 504 13.27 20.88 23.94
CA GLY A 504 13.44 20.82 22.50
C GLY A 504 12.56 19.75 21.87
N GLN A 505 12.45 19.75 20.54
CA GLN A 505 11.63 18.80 19.81
C GLN A 505 12.33 18.29 18.56
N PHE A 506 12.25 16.97 18.34
CA PHE A 506 12.45 16.38 17.02
C PHE A 506 11.09 16.24 16.34
N LYS A 507 11.02 16.58 15.05
CA LYS A 507 9.87 16.32 14.18
C LYS A 507 10.38 15.63 12.91
N PHE A 508 9.74 14.53 12.53
CA PHE A 508 10.12 13.75 11.36
C PHE A 508 8.94 12.89 10.90
N THR A 509 8.91 12.52 9.63
CA THR A 509 7.95 11.53 9.11
C THR A 509 8.44 10.10 9.36
N LEU A 510 7.56 9.10 9.26
CA LEU A 510 7.95 7.69 9.31
C LEU A 510 9.03 7.39 8.25
N LEU A 511 8.84 7.87 7.02
CA LEU A 511 9.80 7.72 5.92
C LEU A 511 11.17 8.30 6.25
N ALA A 512 11.21 9.49 6.87
CA ALA A 512 12.47 10.10 7.29
C ALA A 512 13.16 9.24 8.37
N HIS A 513 12.39 8.69 9.32
CA HIS A 513 12.92 7.81 10.37
C HIS A 513 13.46 6.50 9.80
N GLU A 514 12.74 5.88 8.86
CA GLU A 514 13.21 4.71 8.11
C GLU A 514 14.52 5.03 7.38
N THR A 515 14.54 6.13 6.61
CA THR A 515 15.71 6.56 5.83
C THR A 515 16.92 6.74 6.73
N ALA A 516 16.73 7.25 7.94
CA ALA A 516 17.78 7.43 8.94
C ALA A 516 18.21 6.12 9.64
N GLY A 517 17.56 4.99 9.37
CA GLY A 517 17.85 3.68 9.98
C GLY A 517 17.17 3.46 11.33
N PHE A 518 15.99 4.04 11.53
CA PHE A 518 15.20 3.99 12.77
C PHE A 518 16.01 4.33 14.04
N PRO A 519 16.67 5.51 14.11
CA PRO A 519 17.45 5.91 15.29
C PRO A 519 16.56 5.98 16.55
N MET A 520 16.94 5.21 17.59
CA MET A 520 16.19 5.11 18.85
C MET A 520 17.03 5.40 20.10
N LYS A 521 18.23 5.96 19.95
CA LYS A 521 19.09 6.38 21.05
C LYS A 521 19.25 7.90 21.03
N LEU A 522 19.03 8.56 22.17
CA LEU A 522 19.38 9.96 22.36
C LEU A 522 20.81 10.05 22.91
N GLU A 523 21.65 10.83 22.26
CA GLU A 523 23.00 11.18 22.71
C GLU A 523 23.04 12.68 23.04
N PHE A 524 23.49 13.00 24.26
CA PHE A 524 23.54 14.36 24.77
C PHE A 524 24.98 14.87 24.77
N TYR A 525 25.17 16.11 24.31
CA TYR A 525 26.46 16.78 24.19
C TYR A 525 26.38 18.13 24.89
N LYS A 526 27.38 18.46 25.72
CA LYS A 526 27.38 19.70 26.50
C LYS A 526 27.62 20.94 25.66
N THR A 527 28.47 20.82 24.64
CA THR A 527 28.83 21.91 23.75
C THR A 527 28.81 21.46 22.30
N GLN A 528 28.83 22.43 21.38
CA GLN A 528 28.97 22.13 19.95
C GLN A 528 30.31 21.45 19.64
N LYS A 529 31.38 21.85 20.34
CA LYS A 529 32.69 21.20 20.23
C LYS A 529 32.63 19.73 20.63
N ASP A 530 31.93 19.40 21.73
CA ASP A 530 31.76 17.99 22.15
C ASP A 530 30.99 17.19 21.08
N LEU A 531 30.01 17.80 20.41
CA LEU A 531 29.28 17.18 19.29
C LEU A 531 30.21 16.90 18.10
N GLU A 532 31.01 17.88 17.70
CA GLU A 532 31.97 17.78 16.58
C GLU A 532 33.06 16.73 16.87
N GLU A 533 33.53 16.65 18.11
CA GLU A 533 34.51 15.65 18.56
C GLU A 533 33.90 14.28 18.90
N GLY A 534 32.57 14.13 18.84
CA GLY A 534 31.86 12.89 19.17
C GLY A 534 31.88 12.51 20.66
N LYS A 535 32.13 13.47 21.55
CA LYS A 535 32.24 13.27 23.00
C LYS A 535 30.87 13.28 23.68
N VAL A 536 30.22 12.13 23.70
CA VAL A 536 28.91 11.92 24.33
C VAL A 536 28.99 12.13 25.85
N ALA A 537 28.20 13.05 26.39
CA ALA A 537 28.13 13.33 27.83
C ALA A 537 27.12 12.46 28.56
N ALA A 538 26.03 12.08 27.91
CA ALA A 538 25.06 11.11 28.39
C ALA A 538 24.34 10.46 27.20
N SER A 539 23.80 9.27 27.39
CA SER A 539 22.91 8.67 26.38
C SER A 539 21.84 7.80 27.00
N THR A 540 20.74 7.63 26.28
CA THR A 540 19.63 6.76 26.70
C THR A 540 18.93 6.18 25.47
N LYS A 541 18.32 5.00 25.64
CA LYS A 541 17.51 4.37 24.60
C LYS A 541 16.04 4.74 24.80
N LEU A 542 15.38 5.12 23.72
CA LEU A 542 13.95 5.38 23.72
C LEU A 542 13.19 4.05 23.75
N LYS A 543 12.04 4.07 24.42
CA LYS A 543 11.05 3.00 24.27
C LYS A 543 10.34 3.14 22.91
N PRO A 544 9.78 2.06 22.36
CA PRO A 544 8.90 2.12 21.18
C PRO A 544 7.79 3.17 21.32
N PHE A 545 7.31 3.68 20.20
CA PHE A 545 6.22 4.64 20.12
C PHE A 545 4.88 3.96 20.36
N THR A 546 4.07 4.55 21.22
CA THR A 546 2.67 4.17 21.48
C THR A 546 1.68 5.25 21.01
N SER A 547 2.22 6.36 20.50
CA SER A 547 1.51 7.52 19.95
C SER A 547 2.46 8.29 19.03
N THR A 548 1.92 9.13 18.13
CA THR A 548 2.73 10.00 17.25
C THR A 548 3.52 11.05 18.03
N GLU A 549 3.07 11.40 19.23
CA GLU A 549 3.81 12.26 20.16
C GLU A 549 4.45 11.44 21.28
N LYS A 550 5.71 11.73 21.58
CA LYS A 550 6.45 11.14 22.70
C LYS A 550 7.13 12.22 23.52
N THR A 551 7.03 12.16 24.84
CA THR A 551 7.82 13.02 25.73
C THR A 551 8.90 12.20 26.44
N PHE A 552 10.14 12.65 26.36
CA PHE A 552 11.26 12.16 27.15
C PHE A 552 11.65 13.20 28.20
N THR A 553 11.47 12.84 29.48
CA THR A 553 11.85 13.69 30.61
C THR A 553 13.23 13.32 31.12
N ILE A 554 14.18 14.25 31.03
CA ILE A 554 15.47 14.15 31.69
C ILE A 554 15.24 14.36 33.18
N LYS A 555 15.37 13.29 33.96
CA LYS A 555 15.22 13.36 35.42
C LYS A 555 16.39 14.15 36.00
N ALA A 556 16.10 15.06 36.92
CA ALA A 556 17.12 15.69 37.74
C ALA A 556 17.83 14.61 38.57
N GLN A 557 19.16 14.65 38.61
CA GLN A 557 19.93 13.78 39.50
C GLN A 557 19.55 14.16 40.93
N ALA A 558 18.96 13.22 41.68
CA ALA A 558 18.63 13.46 43.08
C ALA A 558 19.91 13.87 43.83
N GLU A 559 19.84 14.90 44.65
CA GLU A 559 20.99 15.28 45.47
C GLU A 559 21.35 14.12 46.39
N LYS A 560 22.62 13.73 46.39
CA LYS A 560 23.10 12.70 47.30
C LYS A 560 22.90 13.20 48.74
N VAL A 561 22.12 12.44 49.51
CA VAL A 561 21.97 12.62 50.95
C VAL A 561 22.71 11.48 51.63
N ASP A 562 23.58 11.82 52.58
CA ASP A 562 24.28 10.83 53.42
C ASP A 562 23.42 10.48 54.63
N TYR A 563 22.90 9.25 54.64
CA TYR A 563 22.07 8.72 55.72
C TYR A 563 22.87 7.99 56.81
N SER A 564 24.21 7.98 56.71
CA SER A 564 25.06 7.32 57.70
C SER A 564 24.93 7.97 59.06
N GLY A 565 24.89 7.21 60.14
CA GLY A 565 24.76 7.75 61.49
C GLY A 565 24.31 6.71 62.51
N THR A 566 24.28 7.12 63.76
CA THR A 566 23.65 6.35 64.85
C THR A 566 22.38 7.06 65.21
N PHE A 567 21.25 6.37 65.15
CA PHE A 567 19.93 6.92 65.43
C PHE A 567 19.37 6.22 66.66
N THR A 568 18.79 6.99 67.58
CA THR A 568 18.11 6.45 68.77
C THR A 568 16.62 6.74 68.67
N GLY A 569 15.79 5.83 69.17
CA GLY A 569 14.35 5.99 69.10
C GLY A 569 13.61 4.92 69.90
N VAL A 570 12.29 4.91 69.76
CA VAL A 570 11.40 3.98 70.45
C VAL A 570 10.61 3.19 69.41
N LEU A 571 10.65 1.86 69.53
CA LEU A 571 9.77 0.93 68.82
C LEU A 571 8.52 0.67 69.66
N HIS A 572 7.38 1.12 69.17
CA HIS A 572 6.07 0.84 69.74
C HIS A 572 5.53 -0.47 69.15
N VAL A 573 5.34 -1.50 69.99
CA VAL A 573 4.82 -2.81 69.58
C VAL A 573 3.30 -2.81 69.67
N ALA A 574 2.61 -2.81 68.53
CA ALA A 574 1.16 -2.66 68.44
C ALA A 574 0.37 -3.73 69.19
N GLU A 575 0.87 -4.97 69.21
CA GLU A 575 0.17 -6.11 69.84
C GLU A 575 0.23 -6.11 71.36
N THR A 576 1.30 -5.54 71.93
CA THR A 576 1.57 -5.59 73.39
C THR A 576 1.50 -4.23 74.07
N GLY A 577 1.47 -3.14 73.30
CA GLY A 577 1.54 -1.77 73.81
C GLY A 577 2.87 -1.44 74.49
N LYS A 578 3.92 -2.22 74.25
CA LYS A 578 5.25 -2.01 74.84
C LYS A 578 6.09 -1.08 74.00
N ASP A 579 6.84 -0.25 74.69
CA ASP A 579 7.83 0.66 74.13
C ASP A 579 9.22 0.09 74.36
N ILE A 580 10.00 -0.03 73.29
CA ILE A 580 11.34 -0.60 73.31
C ILE A 580 12.31 0.45 72.79
N ASN A 581 13.28 0.84 73.63
CA ASN A 581 14.37 1.70 73.17
C ASN A 581 15.24 0.94 72.17
N VAL A 582 15.50 1.57 71.03
CA VAL A 582 16.27 0.99 69.94
C VAL A 582 17.36 1.95 69.46
N THR A 583 18.51 1.36 69.12
CA THR A 583 19.61 2.04 68.45
C THR A 583 19.78 1.47 67.04
N THR A 584 19.79 2.34 66.04
CA THR A 584 20.01 1.99 64.64
C THR A 584 21.31 2.60 64.12
N VAL A 585 22.26 1.75 63.75
CA VAL A 585 23.52 2.17 63.12
C VAL A 585 23.41 1.99 61.62
N VAL A 586 23.60 3.07 60.88
CA VAL A 586 23.57 3.15 59.42
C VAL A 586 24.97 3.48 58.94
N THR A 587 25.58 2.58 58.16
CA THR A 587 26.95 2.74 57.65
C THR A 587 26.93 2.70 56.14
N PHE A 588 27.45 3.75 55.48
CA PHE A 588 27.62 3.79 54.04
C PHE A 588 28.50 2.64 53.51
N GLU A 589 28.09 2.02 52.41
CA GLU A 589 28.89 1.01 51.71
C GLU A 589 29.34 1.49 50.32
N LYS A 590 28.40 1.88 49.45
CA LYS A 590 28.69 2.33 48.07
C LYS A 590 27.54 3.10 47.45
N ASP A 591 27.84 3.94 46.46
CA ASP A 591 26.82 4.55 45.59
C ASP A 591 26.41 3.59 44.47
N PHE A 592 25.14 3.62 44.08
CA PHE A 592 24.61 2.84 42.96
C PHE A 592 23.40 3.53 42.32
N GLY A 593 23.48 3.93 41.05
CA GLY A 593 22.35 4.57 40.36
C GLY A 593 21.92 5.89 41.00
N ASP A 594 20.68 5.97 41.48
CA ASP A 594 20.06 7.13 42.13
C ASP A 594 19.95 7.01 43.65
N GLY A 595 20.80 6.18 44.25
CA GLY A 595 20.86 5.95 45.68
C GLY A 595 22.20 5.39 46.14
N SER A 596 22.25 4.94 47.39
CA SER A 596 23.42 4.31 48.00
C SER A 596 23.02 3.05 48.77
N TYR A 597 23.93 2.08 48.83
CA TYR A 597 23.83 0.95 49.74
C TYR A 597 24.35 1.33 51.12
N TYR A 598 23.58 0.98 52.15
CA TYR A 598 23.95 1.16 53.55
C TYR A 598 23.80 -0.16 54.32
N LYS A 599 24.75 -0.44 55.20
CA LYS A 599 24.60 -1.44 56.26
C LYS A 599 23.73 -0.83 57.36
N ILE A 600 22.52 -1.37 57.55
CA ILE A 600 21.56 -0.89 58.57
C ILE A 600 21.42 -1.98 59.63
N VAL A 601 21.70 -1.62 60.88
CA VAL A 601 21.58 -2.50 62.05
C VAL A 601 20.75 -1.81 63.12
N CYS A 602 19.52 -2.28 63.35
CA CYS A 602 18.62 -1.79 64.40
C CYS A 602 18.55 -2.81 65.53
N SER A 603 18.88 -2.42 66.76
CA SER A 603 18.96 -3.29 67.93
C SER A 603 18.14 -2.76 69.09
N ASN A 604 17.58 -3.67 69.88
CA ASN A 604 16.99 -3.40 71.19
C ASN A 604 18.09 -3.06 72.21
N ASP A 605 17.98 -1.92 72.89
CA ASP A 605 19.02 -1.41 73.78
C ASP A 605 19.19 -2.23 75.07
N GLU A 606 18.13 -2.91 75.54
CA GLU A 606 18.16 -3.73 76.75
C GLU A 606 18.68 -5.14 76.49
N THR A 607 18.29 -5.74 75.36
CA THR A 607 18.57 -7.16 75.08
C THR A 607 19.67 -7.38 74.04
N GLY A 608 20.02 -6.35 73.26
CA GLY A 608 20.95 -6.44 72.13
C GLY A 608 20.40 -7.18 70.90
N SER A 609 19.14 -7.63 70.91
CA SER A 609 18.52 -8.35 69.80
C SER A 609 18.29 -7.41 68.60
N THR A 610 18.58 -7.87 67.38
CA THR A 610 18.44 -7.06 66.17
C THR A 610 17.08 -7.23 65.47
N TYR A 611 16.42 -6.13 65.13
CA TYR A 611 15.20 -6.11 64.30
C TYR A 611 15.50 -5.93 62.81
N ILE A 612 16.57 -5.21 62.48
CA ILE A 612 17.06 -5.01 61.11
C ILE A 612 18.56 -5.30 61.14
N ASN A 613 19.05 -6.13 60.21
CA ASN A 613 20.49 -6.38 60.08
C ASN A 613 20.82 -6.82 58.65
N GLY A 614 21.24 -5.88 57.81
CA GLY A 614 21.49 -6.17 56.41
C GLY A 614 22.05 -4.97 55.67
N SER A 615 22.39 -5.19 54.41
CA SER A 615 22.83 -4.14 53.48
C SER A 615 21.69 -3.84 52.53
N TYR A 616 21.22 -2.60 52.51
CA TYR A 616 20.00 -2.20 51.82
C TYR A 616 20.24 -0.99 50.94
N PHE A 617 19.55 -0.96 49.81
CA PHE A 617 19.56 0.17 48.90
C PHE A 617 18.62 1.27 49.41
N VAL A 618 19.12 2.50 49.52
CA VAL A 618 18.35 3.68 49.91
C VAL A 618 18.39 4.70 48.78
N ARG A 619 17.21 5.10 48.28
CA ARG A 619 17.06 6.03 47.16
C ARG A 619 17.20 7.48 47.63
N TRP A 620 18.08 8.28 47.03
CA TRP A 620 18.34 9.66 47.48
C TRP A 620 17.11 10.57 47.38
N SER A 621 16.27 10.37 46.35
CA SER A 621 15.10 11.22 46.13
C SER A 621 13.97 11.01 47.13
N THR A 622 13.91 9.84 47.78
CA THR A 622 12.78 9.47 48.67
C THR A 622 13.21 9.11 50.07
N GLY A 623 14.50 8.83 50.32
CA GLY A 623 14.97 8.29 51.60
C GLY A 623 14.47 6.87 51.89
N GLU A 624 13.80 6.21 50.94
CA GLU A 624 13.20 4.88 51.15
C GLU A 624 14.26 3.79 51.05
N ALA A 625 14.32 2.94 52.07
CA ALA A 625 15.20 1.77 52.12
C ALA A 625 14.45 0.52 51.63
N ASN A 626 15.06 -0.25 50.72
CA ASN A 626 14.49 -1.49 50.22
C ASN A 626 14.72 -2.65 51.20
N ILE A 627 13.90 -2.73 52.25
CA ILE A 627 13.96 -3.74 53.30
C ILE A 627 12.68 -4.60 53.25
N ALA A 628 12.82 -5.91 53.07
CA ALA A 628 11.67 -6.81 53.11
C ALA A 628 11.03 -6.80 54.51
N GLY A 629 9.70 -6.66 54.58
CA GLY A 629 8.96 -6.62 55.84
C GLY A 629 9.12 -5.33 56.67
N VAL A 630 9.82 -4.31 56.16
CA VAL A 630 9.99 -3.02 56.85
C VAL A 630 9.85 -1.86 55.87
N LYS A 631 8.94 -0.94 56.13
CA LYS A 631 8.86 0.32 55.40
C LYS A 631 9.65 1.40 56.14
N LEU A 632 10.94 1.54 55.81
CA LEU A 632 11.84 2.52 56.42
C LEU A 632 12.08 3.70 55.46
N VAL A 633 11.86 4.92 55.96
CA VAL A 633 12.02 6.16 55.19
C VAL A 633 12.80 7.18 56.01
N PHE A 634 13.97 7.59 55.49
CA PHE A 634 14.76 8.70 56.04
C PHE A 634 14.14 10.05 55.68
N THR A 635 14.33 11.04 56.55
CA THR A 635 14.01 12.43 56.22
C THR A 635 14.97 12.98 55.17
N ALA A 636 14.52 14.00 54.44
CA ALA A 636 15.27 14.59 53.32
C ALA A 636 16.64 15.16 53.73
N ASP A 637 16.80 15.56 54.98
CA ASP A 637 18.05 16.05 55.58
C ASP A 637 18.92 14.94 56.20
N GLY A 638 18.43 13.70 56.21
CA GLY A 638 19.11 12.53 56.78
C GLY A 638 19.29 12.55 58.30
N THR A 639 18.55 13.40 59.02
CA THR A 639 18.66 13.55 60.49
C THR A 639 17.75 12.61 61.27
N SER A 640 16.75 12.01 60.63
CA SER A 640 15.84 11.05 61.26
C SER A 640 15.26 10.07 60.25
N PHE A 641 14.57 9.04 60.74
CA PHE A 641 13.76 8.15 59.91
C PHE A 641 12.53 7.65 60.66
N THR A 642 11.54 7.22 59.90
CA THR A 642 10.40 6.45 60.38
C THR A 642 10.45 5.04 59.81
N ALA A 643 10.11 4.03 60.61
CA ALA A 643 9.98 2.66 60.12
C ALA A 643 8.70 1.98 60.63
N SER A 644 8.01 1.31 59.71
CA SER A 644 6.89 0.41 60.01
C SER A 644 7.32 -1.04 59.83
N MET A 645 7.29 -1.82 60.90
CA MET A 645 7.61 -3.24 60.92
C MET A 645 6.38 -4.08 60.60
N ARG A 646 6.50 -5.00 59.64
CA ARG A 646 5.39 -5.80 59.12
C ARG A 646 5.65 -7.29 59.23
N ASP A 647 4.57 -8.06 59.36
CA ASP A 647 4.61 -9.52 59.35
C ASP A 647 4.53 -10.08 57.91
N TYR A 648 4.48 -11.42 57.78
CA TYR A 648 4.40 -12.10 56.49
C TYR A 648 3.08 -11.88 55.73
N ASN A 649 2.04 -11.34 56.39
CA ASN A 649 0.76 -10.96 55.79
C ASN A 649 0.69 -9.45 55.48
N ASP A 650 1.82 -8.75 55.52
CA ASP A 650 1.91 -7.29 55.35
C ASP A 650 1.17 -6.48 56.43
N LYS A 651 0.86 -7.10 57.57
CA LYS A 651 0.23 -6.42 58.71
C LYS A 651 1.31 -5.76 59.57
N GLU A 652 1.12 -4.48 59.87
CA GLU A 652 2.01 -3.71 60.75
C GLU A 652 1.90 -4.20 62.21
N TRP A 653 3.04 -4.59 62.81
CA TRP A 653 3.11 -5.01 64.21
C TRP A 653 3.91 -4.04 65.08
N GLY A 654 4.68 -3.12 64.49
CA GLY A 654 5.37 -2.09 65.24
C GLY A 654 5.77 -0.87 64.41
N THR A 655 5.89 0.27 65.08
CA THR A 655 6.33 1.53 64.46
C THR A 655 7.44 2.15 65.28
N MET A 656 8.40 2.78 64.61
CA MET A 656 9.46 3.54 65.27
C MET A 656 9.75 4.83 64.55
N THR A 657 10.10 5.85 65.33
CA THR A 657 10.72 7.09 64.85
C THR A 657 12.06 7.23 65.55
N CYS A 658 13.13 7.38 64.79
CA CYS A 658 14.49 7.46 65.32
C CYS A 658 15.18 8.74 64.83
N GLN A 659 15.95 9.38 65.71
CA GLN A 659 16.67 10.62 65.44
C GLN A 659 18.16 10.43 65.69
N ARG A 660 18.97 11.10 64.87
CA ARG A 660 20.44 10.99 64.84
C ARG A 660 21.14 11.71 65.98
#